data_AF-A0A6M8UJP7-F1
#
_entry.id   AF-A0A6M8UJP7-F1
#
_cell.length_a   1.000
_cell.length_b   1.000
_cell.length_c   1.000
_cell.angle_alpha   90.00
_cell.angle_beta   90.00
_cell.angle_gamma   90.00
#
_symmetry.space_group_name_H-M   'P 1'
#
loop_
_entity.id
_entity.type
_entity.pdbx_description
1 polymer ?
#
loop_
_entity_poly.entity_id
_entity_poly.type
_entity_poly.pdbx_seq_one_letter_code
_entity_poly.pdbx_strand_id
1 'polypeptide(L)'
;MANQFLTACEQVVNNAAGRELSEAEMESLISGMDNTVKRIRAENEGISLEDAALRAANELGNEEKLARVIEARNKAINTRIAAQRLMFIRDSFPDNQDIGLSAILVGRNEARTGSRASVSNEQFQLRSKYLSGLNHDLDREGLVKFLASGSNDAEVADAMWRIGKNQPTEGMTKESVRIAEIITKWQESARMDANRAGAWIRKVPGYIARQGHDMMKIRAAGFDAWRNAILPKLDPVTFDGVSDKDAFLRNIYDGLASGVHLSSEKPDWMKGFKGSQNTAKKASQERVLHFADGLSWHAYNKEFGVGSLREAIFGGLESSARNTGLMRILGTNPENMLNYLADTIERDLKGNERALRAFSDKRRSSIKNEIKEVTGQTNIPGSTSLARFGSVTRAVDSTIKLGGAMISSFNDLASNAMELRYQGMNYGQALTESIQGRLKRFSSAEQKQILSSLGVYADSMRDEILQRFSGDVTLPGKVSRLQRQFFKLNGLNWWTDASRNTTATMISHWLADNAGSPHATLNGDLKRALDLHGIGEAEWNIYRQMDLKGSEGRKFMTPDGIDSIPDDVIGKYVSDRNISVNEKSLKAGREQLADKLRGYVLDRVMVAMTEPGARTRALMKQGTQPGTVEGELMRFIGQYKSFTASFMQQALGREVFGRGYTPAKLGESRWGSVQNALFRSGKGEMVGLAQLFLWMTTFGYLSMQTKLMLKGQTPRPADAKTFLAAAAQGGGLGIFGDFLFGEANRFGNGPITSLAGPVAGNLDDIVTLYQKSVRGDVKAGDAFRFTVDHTPFINLYWARPIMNYLILNQLQESMSPGSLHRYEQNVRKNQENDFLIPPSQFMLGH
;
A
#
# COMPACT_ATOMS: atom_id res chain seq x y z
N MET A 1 -55.33 28.36 22.76
CA MET A 1 -54.74 28.43 21.41
C MET A 1 -53.37 27.75 21.28
N ALA A 2 -52.53 27.63 22.31
CA ALA A 2 -51.20 26.99 22.20
C ALA A 2 -51.21 25.46 21.89
N ASN A 3 -52.20 24.69 22.38
CA ASN A 3 -52.27 23.23 22.15
C ASN A 3 -52.76 22.80 20.75
N GLN A 4 -53.38 23.70 19.99
CA GLN A 4 -53.80 23.41 18.60
C GLN A 4 -52.66 23.65 17.59
N PHE A 5 -51.69 24.52 17.91
CA PHE A 5 -50.54 24.76 17.05
C PHE A 5 -49.53 23.60 17.05
N LEU A 6 -49.34 22.94 18.21
CA LEU A 6 -48.45 21.77 18.32
C LEU A 6 -48.94 20.57 17.49
N THR A 7 -50.25 20.29 17.51
CA THR A 7 -50.87 19.18 16.77
C THR A 7 -50.88 19.39 15.25
N ALA A 8 -51.01 20.65 14.78
CA ALA A 8 -50.90 20.96 13.35
C ALA A 8 -49.44 20.86 12.84
N CYS A 9 -48.47 21.26 13.66
CA CYS A 9 -47.05 21.15 13.33
C CYS A 9 -46.61 19.68 13.23
N GLU A 10 -47.04 18.82 14.16
CA GLU A 10 -46.81 17.37 14.10
C GLU A 10 -47.39 16.72 12.85
N GLN A 11 -48.61 17.10 12.43
CA GLN A 11 -49.22 16.57 11.20
C GLN A 11 -48.46 16.99 9.94
N VAL A 12 -48.01 18.24 9.87
CA VAL A 12 -47.20 18.75 8.74
C VAL A 12 -45.84 18.05 8.69
N VAL A 13 -45.19 17.87 9.85
CA VAL A 13 -43.92 17.15 9.97
C VAL A 13 -44.05 15.69 9.57
N ASN A 14 -45.08 14.98 10.05
CA ASN A 14 -45.34 13.58 9.68
C ASN A 14 -45.64 13.44 8.18
N ASN A 15 -46.39 14.38 7.60
CA ASN A 15 -46.65 14.43 6.15
C ASN A 15 -45.38 14.70 5.33
N ALA A 16 -44.53 15.64 5.77
CA ALA A 16 -43.25 15.92 5.12
C ALA A 16 -42.27 14.74 5.21
N ALA A 17 -42.25 14.06 6.37
CA ALA A 17 -41.47 12.85 6.64
C ALA A 17 -42.04 11.58 5.97
N GLY A 18 -43.28 11.64 5.46
CA GLY A 18 -43.98 10.55 4.78
C GLY A 18 -44.32 9.35 5.67
N ARG A 19 -44.34 9.54 7.01
CA ARG A 19 -44.72 8.54 8.02
C ARG A 19 -44.96 9.24 9.37
N GLU A 20 -45.64 8.58 10.30
CA GLU A 20 -45.67 9.00 11.70
C GLU A 20 -44.30 8.75 12.37
N LEU A 21 -43.80 9.79 13.06
CA LEU A 21 -42.57 9.75 13.83
C LEU A 21 -42.84 9.32 15.28
N SER A 22 -41.90 8.58 15.88
CA SER A 22 -41.94 8.28 17.32
C SER A 22 -41.65 9.53 18.17
N GLU A 23 -42.04 9.52 19.45
CA GLU A 23 -41.91 10.67 20.36
C GLU A 23 -40.46 11.19 20.46
N ALA A 24 -39.47 10.28 20.53
CA ALA A 24 -38.05 10.64 20.51
C ALA A 24 -37.54 11.17 19.16
N GLU A 25 -38.12 10.70 18.04
CA GLU A 25 -37.81 11.23 16.71
C GLU A 25 -38.41 12.62 16.53
N MET A 26 -39.61 12.85 17.06
CA MET A 26 -40.29 14.14 17.07
C MET A 26 -39.51 15.17 17.87
N GLU A 27 -39.03 14.82 19.07
CA GLU A 27 -38.24 15.72 19.92
C GLU A 27 -36.89 16.10 19.29
N SER A 28 -36.19 15.13 18.67
CA SER A 28 -34.95 15.40 17.92
C SER A 28 -35.21 16.27 16.69
N LEU A 29 -36.33 16.05 15.99
CA LEU A 29 -36.68 16.80 14.79
C LEU A 29 -37.13 18.22 15.13
N ILE A 30 -37.90 18.41 16.21
CA ILE A 30 -38.27 19.72 16.74
C ILE A 30 -37.00 20.50 17.11
N SER A 31 -36.05 19.87 17.81
CA SER A 31 -34.78 20.52 18.17
C SER A 31 -33.95 20.91 16.93
N GLY A 32 -33.88 20.03 15.92
CA GLY A 32 -33.22 20.34 14.65
C GLY A 32 -33.93 21.42 13.85
N MET A 33 -35.28 21.42 13.84
CA MET A 33 -36.11 22.42 13.20
C MET A 33 -35.93 23.79 13.84
N ASP A 34 -35.87 23.86 15.18
CA ASP A 34 -35.68 25.11 15.90
C ASP A 34 -34.30 25.75 15.61
N ASN A 35 -33.26 24.93 15.47
CA ASN A 35 -31.92 25.39 15.08
C ASN A 35 -31.88 25.87 13.61
N THR A 36 -32.48 25.11 12.69
CA THR A 36 -32.54 25.48 11.26
C THR A 36 -33.41 26.72 11.03
N VAL A 37 -34.51 26.87 11.76
CA VAL A 37 -35.35 28.09 11.74
C VAL A 37 -34.58 29.30 12.24
N LYS A 38 -33.85 29.17 13.35
CA LYS A 38 -32.98 30.25 13.86
C LYS A 38 -31.92 30.64 12.84
N ARG A 39 -31.31 29.65 12.17
CA ARG A 39 -30.35 29.86 11.08
C ARG A 39 -30.96 30.63 9.90
N ILE A 40 -32.09 30.16 9.37
CA ILE A 40 -32.75 30.78 8.21
C ILE A 40 -33.21 32.22 8.51
N ARG A 41 -33.64 32.48 9.74
CA ARG A 41 -34.02 33.84 10.18
C ARG A 41 -32.81 34.75 10.42
N ALA A 42 -31.68 34.21 10.84
CA ALA A 42 -30.42 34.95 10.94
C ALA A 42 -29.82 35.29 9.57
N GLU A 43 -30.03 34.44 8.56
CA GLU A 43 -29.57 34.66 7.18
C GLU A 43 -30.49 35.60 6.38
N ASN A 44 -31.73 35.81 6.83
CA ASN A 44 -32.72 36.60 6.10
C ASN A 44 -33.67 37.30 7.08
N GLU A 45 -33.27 38.48 7.58
CA GLU A 45 -33.98 39.21 8.64
C GLU A 45 -35.46 39.54 8.31
N GLY A 46 -35.83 39.51 7.01
CA GLY A 46 -37.20 39.75 6.53
C GLY A 46 -38.08 38.51 6.34
N ILE A 47 -37.58 37.29 6.58
CA ILE A 47 -38.38 36.07 6.43
C ILE A 47 -39.32 35.87 7.62
N SER A 48 -40.58 35.52 7.34
CA SER A 48 -41.55 35.21 8.39
C SER A 48 -41.13 33.93 9.15
N LEU A 49 -41.54 33.80 10.41
CA LEU A 49 -41.27 32.59 11.20
C LEU A 49 -41.87 31.35 10.54
N GLU A 50 -43.03 31.50 9.90
CA GLU A 50 -43.74 30.44 9.19
C GLU A 50 -42.99 30.00 7.92
N ASP A 51 -42.51 30.93 7.09
CA ASP A 51 -41.72 30.63 5.89
C ASP A 51 -40.34 30.04 6.23
N ALA A 52 -39.73 30.51 7.32
CA ALA A 52 -38.49 29.92 7.85
C ALA A 52 -38.70 28.49 8.33
N ALA A 53 -39.81 28.22 9.02
CA ALA A 53 -40.20 26.88 9.46
C ALA A 53 -40.52 25.96 8.29
N LEU A 54 -41.19 26.44 7.24
CA LEU A 54 -41.49 25.66 6.03
C LEU A 54 -40.22 25.35 5.21
N ARG A 55 -39.28 26.31 5.11
CA ARG A 55 -37.97 26.04 4.50
C ARG A 55 -37.15 25.06 5.32
N ALA A 56 -37.10 25.24 6.64
CA ALA A 56 -36.43 24.29 7.55
C ALA A 56 -37.02 22.88 7.45
N ALA A 57 -38.36 22.75 7.40
CA ALA A 57 -39.05 21.49 7.26
C ALA A 57 -38.80 20.82 5.89
N ASN A 58 -38.73 21.60 4.81
CA ASN A 58 -38.37 21.08 3.48
C ASN A 58 -36.89 20.65 3.43
N GLU A 59 -35.99 21.42 4.03
CA GLU A 59 -34.56 21.10 4.11
C GLU A 59 -34.35 19.82 4.93
N LEU A 60 -34.87 19.77 6.15
CA LEU A 60 -34.80 18.60 7.04
C LEU A 60 -35.53 17.38 6.46
N GLY A 61 -36.70 17.57 5.84
CA GLY A 61 -37.44 16.49 5.18
C GLY A 61 -36.67 15.90 3.99
N ASN A 62 -35.95 16.73 3.23
CA ASN A 62 -35.07 16.26 2.16
C ASN A 62 -33.82 15.55 2.71
N GLU A 63 -33.24 16.04 3.81
CA GLU A 63 -32.12 15.41 4.47
C GLU A 63 -32.47 14.07 5.11
N GLU A 64 -33.64 13.95 5.75
CA GLU A 64 -34.10 12.70 6.36
C GLU A 64 -34.46 11.67 5.28
N LYS A 65 -35.13 12.09 4.20
CA LYS A 65 -35.37 11.23 3.03
C LYS A 65 -34.05 10.74 2.46
N LEU A 66 -33.06 11.62 2.30
CA LEU A 66 -31.72 11.25 1.85
C LEU A 66 -31.04 10.27 2.82
N ALA A 67 -31.14 10.49 4.13
CA ALA A 67 -30.60 9.60 5.16
C ALA A 67 -31.18 8.18 5.04
N ARG A 68 -32.51 8.08 4.88
CA ARG A 68 -33.21 6.80 4.71
C ARG A 68 -32.81 6.10 3.41
N VAL A 69 -32.65 6.83 2.32
CA VAL A 69 -32.17 6.29 1.03
C VAL A 69 -30.74 5.75 1.17
N ILE A 70 -29.85 6.51 1.81
CA ILE A 70 -28.46 6.08 2.08
C ILE A 70 -28.47 4.83 2.97
N GLU A 71 -29.29 4.79 4.01
CA GLU A 71 -29.41 3.63 4.90
C GLU A 71 -29.88 2.39 4.14
N ALA A 72 -30.97 2.50 3.38
CA ALA A 72 -31.53 1.39 2.60
C ALA A 72 -30.52 0.85 1.57
N ARG A 73 -29.84 1.76 0.86
CA ARG A 73 -28.77 1.42 -0.07
C ARG A 73 -27.63 0.68 0.63
N ASN A 74 -27.14 1.20 1.75
CA ASN A 74 -26.03 0.60 2.49
C ASN A 74 -26.42 -0.76 3.07
N LYS A 75 -27.65 -0.93 3.55
CA LYS A 75 -28.20 -2.21 4.00
C LYS A 75 -28.19 -3.23 2.86
N ALA A 76 -28.70 -2.88 1.68
CA ALA A 76 -28.67 -3.75 0.50
C ALA A 76 -27.23 -4.14 0.09
N ILE A 77 -26.30 -3.18 0.04
CA ILE A 77 -24.87 -3.43 -0.24
C ILE A 77 -24.30 -4.42 0.76
N ASN A 78 -24.49 -4.18 2.06
CA ASN A 78 -23.94 -5.02 3.12
C ASN A 78 -24.55 -6.42 3.12
N THR A 79 -25.87 -6.56 2.96
CA THR A 79 -26.53 -7.88 2.88
C THR A 79 -26.01 -8.70 1.70
N ARG A 80 -25.89 -8.09 0.51
CA ARG A 80 -25.33 -8.77 -0.67
C ARG A 80 -23.88 -9.20 -0.44
N ILE A 81 -23.04 -8.31 0.08
CA ILE A 81 -21.63 -8.62 0.35
C ILE A 81 -21.52 -9.73 1.41
N ALA A 82 -22.30 -9.67 2.48
CA ALA A 82 -22.33 -10.70 3.52
C ALA A 82 -22.64 -12.08 2.91
N ALA A 83 -23.69 -12.17 2.09
CA ALA A 83 -24.05 -13.41 1.40
C ALA A 83 -22.92 -13.92 0.50
N GLN A 84 -22.33 -13.05 -0.33
CA GLN A 84 -21.21 -13.40 -1.21
C GLN A 84 -19.98 -13.89 -0.45
N ARG A 85 -19.64 -13.26 0.68
CA ARG A 85 -18.47 -13.65 1.49
C ARG A 85 -18.70 -14.93 2.27
N LEU A 86 -19.91 -15.14 2.81
CA LEU A 86 -20.27 -16.41 3.45
C LEU A 86 -20.27 -17.57 2.44
N MET A 87 -20.85 -17.39 1.25
CA MET A 87 -20.79 -18.39 0.18
C MET A 87 -19.34 -18.70 -0.20
N PHE A 88 -18.51 -17.68 -0.43
CA PHE A 88 -17.09 -17.88 -0.70
C PHE A 88 -16.38 -18.70 0.38
N ILE A 89 -16.61 -18.39 1.66
CA ILE A 89 -15.98 -19.14 2.76
C ILE A 89 -16.49 -20.58 2.80
N ARG A 90 -17.79 -20.80 2.62
CA ARG A 90 -18.42 -22.13 2.68
C ARG A 90 -18.04 -23.01 1.49
N ASP A 91 -17.96 -22.44 0.29
CA ASP A 91 -17.70 -23.18 -0.94
C ASP A 91 -16.20 -23.41 -1.15
N SER A 92 -15.38 -22.36 -0.97
CA SER A 92 -13.93 -22.44 -1.23
C SER A 92 -13.14 -22.92 -0.01
N PHE A 93 -13.64 -22.70 1.23
CA PHE A 93 -12.94 -23.01 2.48
C PHE A 93 -13.83 -23.72 3.54
N PRO A 94 -14.59 -24.77 3.18
CA PRO A 94 -15.51 -25.44 4.11
C PRO A 94 -14.81 -25.99 5.36
N ASP A 95 -13.57 -26.44 5.20
CA ASP A 95 -12.76 -27.10 6.24
C ASP A 95 -11.89 -26.13 7.07
N ASN A 96 -11.73 -24.89 6.60
CA ASN A 96 -10.73 -23.93 7.08
C ASN A 96 -11.23 -22.49 6.96
N GLN A 97 -12.32 -22.18 7.65
CA GLN A 97 -12.96 -20.88 7.58
C GLN A 97 -12.05 -19.73 8.07
N ASP A 98 -11.05 -20.00 8.93
CA ASP A 98 -10.01 -19.02 9.31
C ASP A 98 -9.15 -18.60 8.11
N ILE A 99 -8.75 -19.55 7.27
CA ILE A 99 -8.02 -19.29 6.02
C ILE A 99 -8.93 -18.55 5.03
N GLY A 100 -10.22 -18.89 4.96
CA GLY A 100 -11.19 -18.17 4.14
C GLY A 100 -11.34 -16.70 4.53
N LEU A 101 -11.42 -16.41 5.83
CA LEU A 101 -11.46 -15.03 6.33
C LEU A 101 -10.15 -14.28 6.06
N SER A 102 -8.99 -14.95 6.24
CA SER A 102 -7.68 -14.42 5.87
C SER A 102 -7.56 -14.14 4.35
N ALA A 103 -8.13 -15.00 3.50
CA ALA A 103 -8.18 -14.81 2.05
C ALA A 103 -8.95 -13.56 1.64
N ILE A 104 -10.08 -13.29 2.28
CA ILE A 104 -10.85 -12.05 2.07
C ILE A 104 -10.02 -10.82 2.43
N LEU A 105 -9.22 -10.86 3.50
CA LEU A 105 -8.46 -9.70 3.98
C LEU A 105 -7.17 -9.46 3.18
N VAL A 106 -6.32 -10.48 3.08
CA VAL A 106 -4.92 -10.31 2.69
C VAL A 106 -4.46 -11.21 1.54
N GLY A 107 -5.37 -12.02 1.00
CA GLY A 107 -5.06 -12.98 -0.05
C GLY A 107 -4.26 -14.18 0.46
N ARG A 108 -4.48 -15.33 -0.18
CA ARG A 108 -3.94 -16.63 0.19
C ARG A 108 -3.37 -17.34 -1.03
N ASN A 109 -2.41 -18.24 -0.82
CA ASN A 109 -1.77 -18.97 -1.92
C ASN A 109 -2.47 -20.29 -2.19
N GLU A 110 -3.27 -20.76 -1.22
CA GLU A 110 -4.06 -21.96 -1.28
C GLU A 110 -4.84 -22.01 -2.59
N ALA A 111 -4.73 -23.13 -3.30
CA ALA A 111 -5.27 -23.36 -4.63
C ALA A 111 -6.81 -23.47 -4.65
N ARG A 112 -7.49 -22.42 -4.20
CA ARG A 112 -8.94 -22.29 -4.09
C ARG A 112 -9.40 -21.08 -4.89
N THR A 113 -10.47 -21.22 -5.66
CA THR A 113 -11.00 -20.14 -6.51
C THR A 113 -11.25 -18.88 -5.70
N GLY A 114 -10.72 -17.75 -6.19
CA GLY A 114 -10.87 -16.44 -5.56
C GLY A 114 -10.01 -16.22 -4.30
N SER A 115 -9.10 -17.12 -3.92
CA SER A 115 -8.29 -16.99 -2.70
C SER A 115 -7.38 -15.76 -2.68
N ARG A 116 -7.15 -15.10 -3.82
CA ARG A 116 -6.35 -13.87 -3.98
C ARG A 116 -7.19 -12.61 -4.23
N ALA A 117 -8.50 -12.75 -4.42
CA ALA A 117 -9.43 -11.63 -4.54
C ALA A 117 -9.74 -11.05 -3.14
N SER A 118 -8.84 -10.21 -2.65
CA SER A 118 -8.82 -9.72 -1.26
C SER A 118 -8.94 -8.20 -1.15
N VAL A 119 -9.24 -7.71 0.06
CA VAL A 119 -9.15 -6.29 0.41
C VAL A 119 -7.78 -5.75 0.04
N SER A 120 -6.70 -6.42 0.43
CA SER A 120 -5.35 -5.90 0.19
C SER A 120 -5.01 -5.78 -1.31
N ASN A 121 -5.49 -6.72 -2.13
CA ASN A 121 -5.32 -6.66 -3.57
C ASN A 121 -6.14 -5.50 -4.16
N GLU A 122 -7.38 -5.34 -3.69
CA GLU A 122 -8.26 -4.26 -4.14
C GLU A 122 -7.72 -2.86 -3.74
N GLN A 123 -7.08 -2.75 -2.58
CA GLN A 123 -6.42 -1.50 -2.19
C GLN A 123 -5.22 -1.21 -3.08
N PHE A 124 -4.45 -2.24 -3.45
CA PHE A 124 -3.28 -2.09 -4.29
C PHE A 124 -3.65 -1.75 -5.73
N GLN A 125 -4.60 -2.46 -6.35
CA GLN A 125 -5.01 -2.16 -7.73
C GLN A 125 -5.65 -0.76 -7.84
N LEU A 126 -6.47 -0.32 -6.89
CA LEU A 126 -7.04 1.03 -6.92
C LEU A 126 -5.96 2.11 -6.78
N ARG A 127 -5.01 1.91 -5.86
CA ARG A 127 -3.86 2.82 -5.72
C ARG A 127 -3.12 2.90 -7.06
N SER A 128 -2.78 1.76 -7.63
CA SER A 128 -2.04 1.67 -8.88
C SER A 128 -2.79 2.26 -10.07
N LYS A 129 -4.12 2.08 -10.15
CA LYS A 129 -5.00 2.69 -11.15
C LYS A 129 -4.91 4.21 -11.08
N TYR A 130 -5.15 4.80 -9.90
CA TYR A 130 -5.17 6.25 -9.76
C TYR A 130 -3.80 6.87 -10.00
N LEU A 131 -2.74 6.31 -9.40
CA LEU A 131 -1.41 6.91 -9.46
C LEU A 131 -0.75 6.71 -10.83
N SER A 132 -0.85 5.52 -11.43
CA SER A 132 -0.28 5.27 -12.77
C SER A 132 -1.04 6.00 -13.87
N GLY A 133 -2.36 6.15 -13.70
CA GLY A 133 -3.20 6.91 -14.62
C GLY A 133 -2.92 8.41 -14.56
N LEU A 134 -2.86 8.97 -13.34
CA LEU A 134 -2.45 10.36 -13.10
C LEU A 134 -1.09 10.64 -13.73
N ASN A 135 -0.12 9.76 -13.45
CA ASN A 135 1.20 9.87 -14.03
C ASN A 135 1.19 9.87 -15.55
N HIS A 136 0.48 8.92 -16.17
CA HIS A 136 0.49 8.79 -17.63
C HIS A 136 -0.10 10.00 -18.32
N ASP A 137 -1.18 10.56 -17.78
CA ASP A 137 -1.75 11.79 -18.30
C ASP A 137 -0.76 12.98 -18.16
N LEU A 138 -0.02 13.07 -17.04
CA LEU A 138 1.01 14.10 -16.87
C LEU A 138 2.22 13.91 -17.81
N ASP A 139 2.68 12.68 -18.00
CA ASP A 139 3.84 12.37 -18.84
C ASP A 139 3.54 12.57 -20.33
N ARG A 140 2.33 12.19 -20.78
CA ARG A 140 1.86 12.42 -22.15
C ARG A 140 1.88 13.92 -22.51
N GLU A 141 1.61 14.78 -21.53
CA GLU A 141 1.59 16.24 -21.69
C GLU A 141 2.96 16.89 -21.35
N GLY A 142 3.98 16.11 -20.98
CA GLY A 142 5.30 16.63 -20.61
C GLY A 142 5.35 17.37 -19.26
N LEU A 143 4.32 17.25 -18.43
CA LEU A 143 4.11 18.05 -17.21
C LEU A 143 4.78 17.49 -15.96
N VAL A 144 5.31 16.27 -16.03
CA VAL A 144 5.94 15.56 -14.89
C VAL A 144 7.03 16.39 -14.21
N LYS A 145 7.98 16.91 -15.00
CA LYS A 145 9.10 17.69 -14.47
C LYS A 145 8.64 19.03 -13.89
N PHE A 146 7.62 19.62 -14.49
CA PHE A 146 7.02 20.87 -14.04
C PHE A 146 6.29 20.67 -12.71
N LEU A 147 5.41 19.67 -12.59
CA LEU A 147 4.78 19.32 -11.30
C LEU A 147 5.83 18.95 -10.25
N ALA A 148 6.86 18.19 -10.63
CA ALA A 148 7.93 17.81 -9.72
C ALA A 148 8.83 18.98 -9.29
N SER A 149 8.78 20.16 -9.94
CA SER A 149 9.57 21.33 -9.54
C SER A 149 8.94 22.11 -8.40
N GLY A 150 7.65 21.94 -8.10
CA GLY A 150 6.93 22.51 -6.96
C GLY A 150 6.92 24.03 -6.77
N SER A 151 7.65 24.77 -7.59
CA SER A 151 7.64 26.23 -7.67
C SER A 151 6.27 26.79 -8.03
N ASN A 152 5.43 25.98 -8.67
CA ASN A 152 4.10 26.32 -9.16
C ASN A 152 2.95 25.77 -8.28
N ASP A 153 3.24 25.19 -7.10
CA ASP A 153 2.21 24.59 -6.24
C ASP A 153 1.08 25.56 -5.87
N ALA A 154 1.42 26.84 -5.64
CA ALA A 154 0.43 27.86 -5.33
C ALA A 154 -0.51 28.13 -6.51
N GLU A 155 0.04 28.26 -7.72
CA GLU A 155 -0.74 28.51 -8.94
C GLU A 155 -1.58 27.30 -9.33
N VAL A 156 -1.05 26.07 -9.19
CA VAL A 156 -1.83 24.85 -9.41
C VAL A 156 -2.97 24.74 -8.40
N ALA A 157 -2.72 25.00 -7.11
CA ALA A 157 -3.78 24.97 -6.10
C ALA A 157 -4.87 26.00 -6.40
N ASP A 158 -4.50 27.20 -6.84
CA ASP A 158 -5.46 28.24 -7.25
C ASP A 158 -6.22 27.86 -8.53
N ALA A 159 -5.56 27.27 -9.52
CA ALA A 159 -6.21 26.77 -10.73
C ALA A 159 -7.24 25.67 -10.40
N MET A 160 -6.90 24.73 -9.51
CA MET A 160 -7.84 23.70 -9.05
C MET A 160 -9.06 24.31 -8.34
N TRP A 161 -8.82 25.31 -7.49
CA TRP A 161 -9.89 26.01 -6.79
C TRP A 161 -10.83 26.75 -7.76
N ARG A 162 -10.27 27.51 -8.72
CA ARG A 162 -11.03 28.23 -9.74
C ARG A 162 -11.84 27.30 -10.65
N ILE A 163 -11.22 26.24 -11.17
CA ILE A 163 -11.90 25.21 -11.97
C ILE A 163 -13.06 24.62 -11.16
N GLY A 164 -12.83 24.29 -9.88
CA GLY A 164 -13.87 23.74 -9.00
C GLY A 164 -15.00 24.72 -8.68
N LYS A 165 -14.80 26.03 -8.84
CA LYS A 165 -15.81 27.09 -8.66
C LYS A 165 -16.38 27.61 -9.99
N ASN A 166 -16.01 27.00 -11.12
CA ASN A 166 -16.32 27.47 -12.48
C ASN A 166 -15.89 28.93 -12.73
N GLN A 167 -14.74 29.32 -12.20
CA GLN A 167 -14.16 30.64 -12.39
C GLN A 167 -13.08 30.65 -13.49
N PRO A 168 -12.86 31.78 -14.18
CA PRO A 168 -11.82 31.90 -15.19
C PRO A 168 -10.42 31.70 -14.62
N THR A 169 -9.59 30.96 -15.36
CA THR A 169 -8.15 30.76 -15.08
C THR A 169 -7.26 31.68 -15.92
N GLU A 170 -7.80 32.82 -16.37
CA GLU A 170 -7.05 33.81 -17.16
C GLU A 170 -5.87 34.37 -16.36
N GLY A 171 -4.74 34.58 -17.04
CA GLY A 171 -3.50 35.06 -16.43
C GLY A 171 -2.63 33.98 -15.76
N MET A 172 -3.07 32.71 -15.74
CA MET A 172 -2.29 31.58 -15.22
C MET A 172 -1.47 30.88 -16.31
N THR A 173 -0.41 30.18 -15.92
CA THR A 173 0.35 29.33 -16.87
C THR A 173 -0.49 28.17 -17.38
N LYS A 174 -0.33 27.83 -18.67
CA LYS A 174 -1.06 26.72 -19.31
C LYS A 174 -0.75 25.39 -18.64
N GLU A 175 0.50 25.20 -18.24
CA GLU A 175 0.99 24.02 -17.55
C GLU A 175 0.30 23.83 -16.20
N SER A 176 0.15 24.89 -15.39
CA SER A 176 -0.53 24.81 -14.09
C SER A 176 -2.02 24.50 -14.23
N VAL A 177 -2.70 25.11 -15.21
CA VAL A 177 -4.12 24.82 -15.50
C VAL A 177 -4.28 23.37 -15.96
N ARG A 178 -3.42 22.90 -16.87
CA ARG A 178 -3.49 21.52 -17.38
C ARG A 178 -3.22 20.48 -16.29
N ILE A 179 -2.26 20.76 -15.39
CA ILE A 179 -2.01 19.92 -14.20
C ILE A 179 -3.25 19.86 -13.31
N ALA A 180 -3.90 21.00 -13.05
CA ALA A 180 -5.11 21.07 -12.23
C ALA A 180 -6.23 20.22 -12.82
N GLU A 181 -6.50 20.33 -14.14
CA GLU A 181 -7.48 19.49 -14.84
C GLU A 181 -7.22 17.99 -14.69
N ILE A 182 -5.97 17.58 -14.89
CA ILE A 182 -5.55 16.17 -14.80
C ILE A 182 -5.73 15.65 -13.37
N ILE A 183 -5.32 16.42 -12.36
CA ILE A 183 -5.50 16.01 -10.95
C ILE A 183 -6.99 15.90 -10.62
N THR A 184 -7.80 16.90 -10.99
CA THR A 184 -9.25 16.90 -10.74
C THR A 184 -9.94 15.71 -11.39
N LYS A 185 -9.56 15.32 -12.61
CA LYS A 185 -10.04 14.10 -13.28
C LYS A 185 -9.84 12.85 -12.41
N TRP A 186 -8.64 12.65 -11.86
CA TRP A 186 -8.31 11.46 -11.08
C TRP A 186 -8.89 11.49 -9.66
N GLN A 187 -9.01 12.67 -9.05
CA GLN A 187 -9.76 12.84 -7.79
C GLN A 187 -11.25 12.52 -7.96
N GLU A 188 -11.85 12.96 -9.08
CA GLU A 188 -13.25 12.65 -9.39
C GLU A 188 -13.44 11.14 -9.66
N SER A 189 -12.52 10.51 -10.38
CA SER A 189 -12.50 9.05 -10.57
C SER A 189 -12.50 8.32 -9.22
N ALA A 190 -11.60 8.72 -8.31
CA ALA A 190 -11.52 8.14 -6.98
C ALA A 190 -12.77 8.39 -6.12
N ARG A 191 -13.40 9.57 -6.22
CA ARG A 191 -14.65 9.91 -5.54
C ARG A 191 -15.80 9.05 -6.03
N MET A 192 -15.92 8.88 -7.35
CA MET A 192 -16.96 8.06 -7.97
C MET A 192 -16.82 6.58 -7.61
N ASP A 193 -15.59 6.06 -7.60
CA ASP A 193 -15.29 4.70 -7.16
C ASP A 193 -15.67 4.48 -5.67
N ALA A 194 -15.33 5.43 -4.79
CA ALA A 194 -15.72 5.38 -3.38
C ALA A 194 -17.24 5.43 -3.19
N ASN A 195 -17.93 6.30 -3.93
CA ASN A 195 -19.38 6.42 -3.88
C ASN A 195 -20.07 5.15 -4.34
N ARG A 196 -19.60 4.53 -5.43
CA ARG A 196 -20.12 3.23 -5.91
C ARG A 196 -19.95 2.12 -4.87
N ALA A 197 -18.84 2.14 -4.13
CA ALA A 197 -18.57 1.17 -3.06
C ALA A 197 -19.42 1.36 -1.78
N GLY A 198 -20.13 2.48 -1.65
CA GLY A 198 -21.08 2.73 -0.55
C GLY A 198 -20.84 4.03 0.23
N ALA A 199 -19.85 4.83 -0.14
CA ALA A 199 -19.75 6.20 0.37
C ALA A 199 -20.79 7.14 -0.27
N TRP A 200 -20.92 8.32 0.32
CA TRP A 200 -21.72 9.44 -0.16
C TRP A 200 -20.90 10.74 -0.06
N ILE A 201 -19.87 10.83 -0.88
CA ILE A 201 -18.98 11.99 -0.99
C ILE A 201 -19.57 12.97 -2.00
N ARG A 202 -19.99 14.13 -1.54
CA ARG A 202 -20.51 15.21 -2.39
C ARG A 202 -19.38 15.90 -3.17
N LYS A 203 -19.73 16.59 -4.26
CA LYS A 203 -18.79 17.50 -4.93
C LYS A 203 -18.69 18.77 -4.09
N VAL A 204 -17.47 19.18 -3.77
CA VAL A 204 -17.21 20.42 -3.03
C VAL A 204 -16.67 21.45 -4.02
N PRO A 205 -17.35 22.58 -4.24
CA PRO A 205 -16.81 23.65 -5.09
C PRO A 205 -15.45 24.13 -4.58
N GLY A 206 -14.48 24.24 -5.47
CA GLY A 206 -13.12 24.65 -5.14
C GLY A 206 -12.30 23.60 -4.37
N TYR A 207 -12.62 22.32 -4.49
CA TYR A 207 -11.82 21.24 -3.89
C TYR A 207 -10.42 21.16 -4.51
N ILE A 208 -9.39 21.27 -3.67
CA ILE A 208 -7.97 21.17 -4.07
C ILE A 208 -7.42 19.78 -3.75
N ALA A 209 -7.22 19.47 -2.47
CA ALA A 209 -6.76 18.18 -2.00
C ALA A 209 -7.25 17.95 -0.58
N ARG A 210 -7.16 16.72 -0.07
CA ARG A 210 -7.46 16.44 1.34
C ARG A 210 -6.58 17.32 2.24
N GLN A 211 -7.18 18.08 3.14
CA GLN A 211 -6.44 18.93 4.06
C GLN A 211 -5.67 18.07 5.07
N GLY A 212 -4.35 18.22 5.09
CA GLY A 212 -3.49 17.74 6.17
C GLY A 212 -3.25 18.84 7.19
N HIS A 213 -3.10 18.47 8.47
CA HIS A 213 -2.78 19.39 9.55
C HIS A 213 -1.62 18.79 10.37
N ASP A 214 -0.52 19.53 10.52
CA ASP A 214 0.62 19.11 11.33
C ASP A 214 0.36 19.50 12.79
N MET A 215 -0.04 18.50 13.57
CA MET A 215 -0.31 18.63 15.01
C MET A 215 0.83 19.31 15.78
N MET A 216 2.10 19.05 15.43
CA MET A 216 3.24 19.60 16.15
C MET A 216 3.42 21.09 15.86
N LYS A 217 3.24 21.50 14.59
CA LYS A 217 3.32 22.92 14.22
C LYS A 217 2.18 23.71 14.86
N ILE A 218 0.96 23.15 14.82
CA ILE A 218 -0.23 23.77 15.42
C ILE A 218 -0.07 23.89 16.95
N ARG A 219 0.36 22.82 17.62
CA ARG A 219 0.60 22.83 19.08
C ARG A 219 1.72 23.80 19.48
N ALA A 220 2.79 23.89 18.69
CA ALA A 220 3.90 24.80 18.95
C ALA A 220 3.50 26.28 18.77
N ALA A 221 2.62 26.58 17.81
CA ALA A 221 2.13 27.95 17.59
C ALA A 221 1.15 28.41 18.67
N GLY A 222 0.34 27.51 19.23
CA GLY A 222 -0.73 27.87 20.15
C GLY A 222 -1.99 28.35 19.43
N PHE A 223 -3.11 28.41 20.14
CA PHE A 223 -4.41 28.73 19.56
C PHE A 223 -4.44 30.13 18.92
N ASP A 224 -3.99 31.17 19.63
CA ASP A 224 -4.14 32.55 19.16
C ASP A 224 -3.36 32.80 17.87
N ALA A 225 -2.13 32.28 17.78
CA ALA A 225 -1.31 32.40 16.58
C ALA A 225 -1.94 31.62 15.40
N TRP A 226 -2.38 30.38 15.64
CA TRP A 226 -3.04 29.58 14.62
C TRP A 226 -4.35 30.22 14.13
N ARG A 227 -5.19 30.71 15.05
CA ARG A 227 -6.45 31.41 14.74
C ARG A 227 -6.19 32.64 13.89
N ASN A 228 -5.25 33.50 14.31
CA ASN A 228 -4.92 34.72 13.56
C ASN A 228 -4.40 34.43 12.16
N ALA A 229 -3.68 33.32 11.98
CA ALA A 229 -3.18 32.91 10.69
C ALA A 229 -4.27 32.30 9.78
N ILE A 230 -5.20 31.51 10.32
CA ILE A 230 -6.23 30.81 9.52
C ILE A 230 -7.47 31.65 9.25
N LEU A 231 -7.95 32.44 10.22
CA LEU A 231 -9.20 33.20 10.12
C LEU A 231 -9.31 34.05 8.85
N PRO A 232 -8.31 34.86 8.43
CA PRO A 232 -8.41 35.67 7.22
C PRO A 232 -8.32 34.86 5.91
N LYS A 233 -8.01 33.56 5.98
CA LYS A 233 -7.85 32.66 4.83
C LYS A 233 -9.10 31.83 4.54
N LEU A 234 -10.11 31.89 5.41
CA LEU A 234 -11.32 31.09 5.32
C LEU A 234 -12.38 31.80 4.48
N ASP A 235 -13.06 31.04 3.64
CA ASP A 235 -14.27 31.45 2.92
C ASP A 235 -15.41 31.63 3.94
N PRO A 236 -16.25 32.68 3.80
CA PRO A 236 -17.40 32.92 4.67
C PRO A 236 -18.28 31.68 4.92
N VAL A 237 -18.42 30.80 3.92
CA VAL A 237 -19.18 29.53 4.02
C VAL A 237 -18.72 28.63 5.17
N THR A 238 -17.48 28.77 5.63
CA THR A 238 -16.95 28.04 6.81
C THR A 238 -17.74 28.34 8.07
N PHE A 239 -18.33 29.53 8.15
CA PHE A 239 -19.03 30.04 9.32
C PHE A 239 -20.55 30.03 9.15
N ASP A 240 -21.08 29.37 8.11
CA ASP A 240 -22.52 29.22 7.92
C ASP A 240 -23.11 28.48 9.13
N GLY A 241 -24.09 29.09 9.80
CA GLY A 241 -24.67 28.57 11.03
C GLY A 241 -23.79 28.68 12.29
N VAL A 242 -22.64 29.35 12.23
CA VAL A 242 -21.73 29.53 13.38
C VAL A 242 -21.96 30.91 14.03
N SER A 243 -22.49 30.93 15.25
CA SER A 243 -22.72 32.16 16.01
C SER A 243 -21.46 32.71 16.68
N ASP A 244 -20.58 31.84 17.18
CA ASP A 244 -19.30 32.20 17.81
C ASP A 244 -18.14 31.56 17.04
N LYS A 245 -17.47 32.40 16.23
CA LYS A 245 -16.34 31.98 15.40
C LYS A 245 -15.12 31.57 16.22
N ASP A 246 -14.88 32.21 17.38
CA ASP A 246 -13.70 31.93 18.21
C ASP A 246 -13.86 30.59 18.92
N ALA A 247 -15.04 30.36 19.52
CA ALA A 247 -15.37 29.07 20.13
C ALA A 247 -15.36 27.92 19.11
N PHE A 248 -15.90 28.14 17.91
CA PHE A 248 -15.85 27.18 16.81
C PHE A 248 -14.42 26.81 16.41
N LEU A 249 -13.58 27.83 16.17
CA LEU A 249 -12.18 27.61 15.81
C LEU A 249 -11.39 26.97 16.97
N ARG A 250 -11.71 27.28 18.22
CA ARG A 250 -11.08 26.67 19.39
C ARG A 250 -11.36 25.17 19.47
N ASN A 251 -12.61 24.76 19.25
CA ASN A 251 -12.96 23.34 19.17
C ASN A 251 -12.18 22.62 18.05
N ILE A 252 -12.09 23.24 16.87
CA ILE A 252 -11.28 22.69 15.77
C ILE A 252 -9.80 22.58 16.18
N TYR A 253 -9.23 23.63 16.76
CA TYR A 253 -7.85 23.66 17.22
C TYR A 253 -7.58 22.53 18.22
N ASP A 254 -8.43 22.35 19.23
CA ASP A 254 -8.24 21.32 20.26
C ASP A 254 -8.24 19.91 19.64
N GLY A 255 -9.07 19.68 18.61
CA GLY A 255 -9.08 18.41 17.87
C GLY A 255 -7.82 18.20 17.03
N LEU A 256 -7.34 19.25 16.36
CA LEU A 256 -6.11 19.21 15.56
C LEU A 256 -4.85 19.06 16.44
N ALA A 257 -4.80 19.75 17.58
CA ALA A 257 -3.66 19.79 18.49
C ALA A 257 -3.57 18.55 19.40
N SER A 258 -4.70 17.92 19.74
CA SER A 258 -4.74 16.67 20.51
C SER A 258 -4.52 15.41 19.65
N GLY A 259 -4.72 15.51 18.33
CA GLY A 259 -4.69 14.36 17.43
C GLY A 259 -5.91 13.45 17.55
N VAL A 260 -6.87 13.80 18.41
CA VAL A 260 -8.19 13.19 18.50
C VAL A 260 -9.10 13.97 17.57
N HIS A 261 -9.50 13.37 16.45
CA HIS A 261 -10.44 14.01 15.52
C HIS A 261 -11.77 14.29 16.25
N LEU A 262 -11.95 15.51 16.74
CA LEU A 262 -13.20 15.96 17.33
C LEU A 262 -14.28 16.02 16.24
N SER A 263 -15.46 15.51 16.57
CA SER A 263 -16.64 15.65 15.74
C SER A 263 -17.24 17.04 15.97
N SER A 264 -17.16 17.92 14.98
CA SER A 264 -18.14 19.00 14.84
C SER A 264 -19.55 18.40 14.71
N GLU A 265 -20.59 19.21 14.98
CA GLU A 265 -21.98 18.83 14.71
C GLU A 265 -22.10 18.34 13.26
N LYS A 266 -22.67 17.14 13.11
CA LYS A 266 -22.74 16.43 11.83
C LYS A 266 -24.11 16.69 11.21
N PRO A 267 -24.21 17.12 9.95
CA PRO A 267 -25.46 17.15 9.20
C PRO A 267 -26.34 15.91 9.43
N ASP A 268 -27.65 16.10 9.54
CA ASP A 268 -28.60 15.07 9.96
C ASP A 268 -28.67 13.88 8.99
N TRP A 269 -28.40 14.11 7.70
CA TRP A 269 -28.33 13.03 6.70
C TRP A 269 -27.24 11.97 7.00
N MET A 270 -26.19 12.32 7.77
CA MET A 270 -25.16 11.37 8.20
C MET A 270 -25.67 10.33 9.22
N LYS A 271 -26.87 10.51 9.80
CA LYS A 271 -27.57 9.49 10.62
C LYS A 271 -27.85 8.21 9.81
N GLY A 272 -28.00 8.32 8.48
CA GLY A 272 -28.16 7.17 7.56
C GLY A 272 -26.97 6.20 7.54
N PHE A 273 -25.82 6.59 8.11
CA PHE A 273 -24.71 5.68 8.39
C PHE A 273 -24.71 5.24 9.86
N LYS A 274 -25.15 4.01 10.10
CA LYS A 274 -25.14 3.37 11.42
C LYS A 274 -23.73 2.90 11.83
N GLY A 275 -23.41 3.08 13.12
CA GLY A 275 -22.14 2.70 13.76
C GLY A 275 -21.06 3.79 13.75
N SER A 276 -20.37 3.98 14.86
CA SER A 276 -19.31 5.00 15.05
C SER A 276 -18.04 4.73 14.22
N GLN A 277 -17.81 3.48 13.82
CA GLN A 277 -16.62 3.03 13.08
C GLN A 277 -16.83 2.86 11.56
N ASN A 278 -18.01 3.21 11.04
CA ASN A 278 -18.39 3.03 9.64
C ASN A 278 -17.44 3.77 8.66
N THR A 279 -16.75 3.02 7.79
CA THR A 279 -15.79 3.59 6.82
C THR A 279 -16.46 4.49 5.79
N ALA A 280 -17.65 4.13 5.31
CA ALA A 280 -18.40 4.97 4.39
C ALA A 280 -18.80 6.30 5.04
N LYS A 281 -19.19 6.28 6.32
CA LYS A 281 -19.45 7.49 7.11
C LYS A 281 -18.22 8.39 7.17
N LYS A 282 -17.06 7.83 7.54
CA LYS A 282 -15.79 8.57 7.62
C LYS A 282 -15.39 9.16 6.26
N ALA A 283 -15.56 8.40 5.18
CA ALA A 283 -15.25 8.86 3.82
C ALA A 283 -16.20 9.97 3.33
N SER A 284 -17.45 9.97 3.81
CA SER A 284 -18.51 10.92 3.42
C SER A 284 -18.53 12.20 4.24
N GLN A 285 -17.61 12.35 5.19
CA GLN A 285 -17.53 13.56 6.02
C GLN A 285 -17.24 14.78 5.14
N GLU A 286 -18.04 15.82 5.32
CA GLU A 286 -17.85 17.10 4.65
C GLU A 286 -16.63 17.83 5.22
N ARG A 287 -16.03 18.68 4.39
CA ARG A 287 -14.95 19.56 4.84
C ARG A 287 -15.55 20.62 5.75
N VAL A 288 -14.92 20.85 6.90
CA VAL A 288 -15.38 21.89 7.84
C VAL A 288 -14.75 23.24 7.51
N LEU A 289 -13.46 23.27 7.18
CA LEU A 289 -12.73 24.50 6.87
C LEU A 289 -12.67 24.73 5.35
N HIS A 290 -13.34 25.76 4.85
CA HIS A 290 -13.30 26.15 3.45
C HIS A 290 -12.37 27.35 3.27
N PHE A 291 -11.43 27.28 2.33
CA PHE A 291 -10.51 28.39 2.06
C PHE A 291 -11.07 29.34 1.02
N ALA A 292 -10.80 30.63 1.19
CA ALA A 292 -11.28 31.70 0.33
C ALA A 292 -10.80 31.54 -1.12
N ASP A 293 -9.59 31.02 -1.32
CA ASP A 293 -9.00 30.72 -2.62
C ASP A 293 -7.88 29.66 -2.49
N GLY A 294 -7.28 29.25 -3.60
CA GLY A 294 -6.20 28.25 -3.57
C GLY A 294 -4.88 28.80 -3.03
N LEU A 295 -4.65 30.11 -3.11
CA LEU A 295 -3.47 30.76 -2.54
C LEU A 295 -3.51 30.74 -1.00
N SER A 296 -4.67 30.99 -0.43
CA SER A 296 -4.98 30.94 0.99
C SER A 296 -4.83 29.53 1.54
N TRP A 297 -5.34 28.53 0.80
CA TRP A 297 -5.11 27.12 1.09
C TRP A 297 -3.61 26.79 1.09
N HIS A 298 -2.88 27.20 0.05
CA HIS A 298 -1.46 26.92 -0.09
C HIS A 298 -0.64 27.57 1.04
N ALA A 299 -0.92 28.84 1.36
CA ALA A 299 -0.27 29.58 2.43
C ALA A 299 -0.49 28.89 3.79
N TYR A 300 -1.73 28.50 4.09
CA TYR A 300 -2.03 27.74 5.31
C TYR A 300 -1.31 26.39 5.33
N ASN A 301 -1.31 25.65 4.21
CA ASN A 301 -0.69 24.34 4.14
C ASN A 301 0.84 24.41 4.33
N LYS A 302 1.50 25.48 3.85
CA LYS A 302 2.93 25.71 4.09
C LYS A 302 3.25 25.87 5.58
N GLU A 303 2.40 26.57 6.31
CA GLU A 303 2.61 26.90 7.73
C GLU A 303 2.16 25.78 8.66
N PHE A 304 0.95 25.26 8.49
CA PHE A 304 0.32 24.30 9.42
C PHE A 304 -0.06 22.97 8.76
N GLY A 305 0.20 22.80 7.48
CA GLY A 305 -0.09 21.56 6.75
C GLY A 305 1.00 20.50 6.88
N VAL A 306 0.67 19.30 6.40
CA VAL A 306 1.58 18.16 6.28
C VAL A 306 1.97 18.02 4.80
N GLY A 307 3.25 18.27 4.51
CA GLY A 307 3.79 18.15 3.16
C GLY A 307 3.31 19.23 2.17
N SER A 308 3.64 19.01 0.91
CA SER A 308 3.36 19.83 -0.27
C SER A 308 2.00 19.49 -0.91
N LEU A 309 1.59 20.29 -1.91
CA LEU A 309 0.37 20.03 -2.69
C LEU A 309 0.37 18.60 -3.27
N ARG A 310 1.51 18.19 -3.86
CA ARG A 310 1.71 16.82 -4.36
C ARG A 310 1.42 15.79 -3.27
N GLU A 311 2.07 15.90 -2.12
CA GLU A 311 1.92 14.94 -1.01
C GLU A 311 0.45 14.85 -0.54
N ALA A 312 -0.26 15.97 -0.49
CA ALA A 312 -1.69 16.00 -0.17
C ALA A 312 -2.56 15.29 -1.24
N ILE A 313 -2.24 15.46 -2.54
CA ILE A 313 -2.94 14.79 -3.64
C ILE A 313 -2.69 13.28 -3.61
N PHE A 314 -1.41 12.86 -3.57
CA PHE A 314 -1.03 11.44 -3.53
C PHE A 314 -1.61 10.76 -2.30
N GLY A 315 -1.45 11.36 -1.12
CA GLY A 315 -2.02 10.85 0.13
C GLY A 315 -3.56 10.78 0.10
N GLY A 316 -4.22 11.73 -0.56
CA GLY A 316 -5.66 11.73 -0.78
C GLY A 316 -6.12 10.55 -1.66
N LEU A 317 -5.47 10.34 -2.81
CA LEU A 317 -5.76 9.22 -3.71
C LEU A 317 -5.47 7.86 -3.06
N GLU A 318 -4.35 7.72 -2.34
CA GLU A 318 -4.03 6.51 -1.58
C GLU A 318 -5.04 6.22 -0.48
N SER A 319 -5.48 7.25 0.25
CA SER A 319 -6.52 7.09 1.27
C SER A 319 -7.86 6.69 0.65
N SER A 320 -8.22 7.26 -0.51
CA SER A 320 -9.44 6.89 -1.23
C SER A 320 -9.39 5.44 -1.71
N ALA A 321 -8.26 5.02 -2.30
CA ALA A 321 -8.03 3.63 -2.71
C ALA A 321 -8.17 2.65 -1.52
N ARG A 322 -7.58 2.99 -0.36
CA ARG A 322 -7.65 2.16 0.85
C ARG A 322 -9.08 1.96 1.35
N ASN A 323 -9.82 3.07 1.47
CA ASN A 323 -11.21 3.05 1.95
C ASN A 323 -12.14 2.36 0.95
N THR A 324 -11.97 2.64 -0.33
CA THR A 324 -12.77 2.04 -1.40
C THR A 324 -12.53 0.53 -1.48
N GLY A 325 -11.27 0.07 -1.40
CA GLY A 325 -10.96 -1.36 -1.42
C GLY A 325 -11.55 -2.12 -0.24
N LEU A 326 -11.56 -1.51 0.95
CA LEU A 326 -12.30 -2.06 2.11
C LEU A 326 -13.79 -2.17 1.82
N MET A 327 -14.41 -1.10 1.31
CA MET A 327 -15.85 -1.06 1.07
C MET A 327 -16.30 -2.02 -0.05
N ARG A 328 -15.51 -2.17 -1.12
CA ARG A 328 -15.83 -3.11 -2.22
C ARG A 328 -15.88 -4.56 -1.77
N ILE A 329 -15.03 -4.95 -0.82
CA ILE A 329 -14.93 -6.34 -0.37
C ILE A 329 -15.77 -6.63 0.89
N LEU A 330 -15.84 -5.68 1.83
CA LEU A 330 -16.45 -5.85 3.16
C LEU A 330 -17.67 -4.96 3.40
N GLY A 331 -18.08 -4.16 2.43
CA GLY A 331 -19.23 -3.27 2.56
C GLY A 331 -18.95 -1.99 3.35
N THR A 332 -20.00 -1.23 3.63
CA THR A 332 -19.87 0.16 4.13
C THR A 332 -19.31 0.22 5.56
N ASN A 333 -19.46 -0.86 6.32
CA ASN A 333 -18.90 -1.00 7.66
C ASN A 333 -18.04 -2.28 7.76
N PRO A 334 -16.76 -2.22 7.34
CA PRO A 334 -15.88 -3.38 7.25
C PRO A 334 -15.66 -4.13 8.57
N GLU A 335 -15.47 -3.42 9.69
CA GLU A 335 -15.24 -4.06 11.00
C GLU A 335 -16.48 -4.83 11.47
N ASN A 336 -17.67 -4.23 11.32
CA ASN A 336 -18.93 -4.92 11.64
C ASN A 336 -19.18 -6.11 10.72
N MET A 337 -18.89 -5.98 9.42
CA MET A 337 -19.01 -7.09 8.47
C MET A 337 -18.12 -8.26 8.88
N LEU A 338 -16.86 -8.00 9.21
CA LEU A 338 -15.93 -9.04 9.62
C LEU A 338 -16.34 -9.72 10.92
N ASN A 339 -16.82 -8.96 11.90
CA ASN A 339 -17.38 -9.52 13.12
C ASN A 339 -18.60 -10.39 12.81
N TYR A 340 -19.53 -9.91 11.97
CA TYR A 340 -20.68 -10.70 11.55
C TYR A 340 -20.29 -12.01 10.85
N LEU A 341 -19.30 -11.98 9.95
CA LEU A 341 -18.78 -13.18 9.29
C LEU A 341 -18.15 -14.14 10.32
N ALA A 342 -17.29 -13.63 11.21
CA ALA A 342 -16.63 -14.43 12.23
C ALA A 342 -17.61 -15.03 13.25
N ASP A 343 -18.58 -14.26 13.73
CA ASP A 343 -19.62 -14.71 14.66
C ASP A 343 -20.53 -15.75 14.00
N THR A 344 -20.77 -15.65 12.69
CA THR A 344 -21.51 -16.66 11.92
C THR A 344 -20.70 -17.95 11.80
N ILE A 345 -19.40 -17.87 11.52
CA ILE A 345 -18.51 -19.04 11.50
C ILE A 345 -18.45 -19.70 12.88
N GLU A 346 -18.29 -18.92 13.96
CA GLU A 346 -18.29 -19.47 15.33
C GLU A 346 -19.60 -20.18 15.67
N ARG A 347 -20.74 -19.65 15.21
CA ARG A 347 -22.04 -20.33 15.33
C ARG A 347 -22.10 -21.62 14.53
N ASP A 348 -21.62 -21.62 13.29
CA ASP A 348 -21.55 -22.81 12.42
C ASP A 348 -20.63 -23.91 13.00
N LEU A 349 -19.62 -23.52 13.80
CA LEU A 349 -18.68 -24.42 14.47
C LEU A 349 -19.16 -24.90 15.86
N LYS A 350 -20.29 -24.40 16.39
CA LYS A 350 -20.85 -24.90 17.65
C LYS A 350 -21.14 -26.40 17.55
N GLY A 351 -20.75 -27.15 18.57
CA GLY A 351 -20.79 -28.62 18.56
C GLY A 351 -19.45 -29.28 18.19
N ASN A 352 -18.48 -28.53 17.64
CA ASN A 352 -17.10 -28.97 17.48
C ASN A 352 -16.15 -28.05 18.27
N GLU A 353 -15.98 -28.33 19.57
CA GLU A 353 -15.19 -27.46 20.47
C GLU A 353 -13.74 -27.25 20.00
N ARG A 354 -13.12 -28.29 19.44
CA ARG A 354 -11.72 -28.23 18.99
C ARG A 354 -11.57 -27.27 17.81
N ALA A 355 -12.46 -27.36 16.82
CA ALA A 355 -12.47 -26.44 15.68
C ALA A 355 -12.84 -25.01 16.10
N LEU A 356 -13.83 -24.86 16.99
CA LEU A 356 -14.25 -23.56 17.51
C LEU A 356 -13.12 -22.84 18.27
N ARG A 357 -12.40 -23.55 19.16
CA ARG A 357 -11.24 -22.99 19.88
C ARG A 357 -10.13 -22.59 18.89
N ALA A 358 -9.79 -23.47 17.95
CA ALA A 358 -8.77 -23.18 16.93
C ALA A 358 -9.12 -21.93 16.09
N PHE A 359 -10.37 -21.78 15.66
CA PHE A 359 -10.83 -20.59 14.95
C PHE A 359 -10.77 -19.35 15.83
N SER A 360 -11.28 -19.44 17.06
CA SER A 360 -11.30 -18.33 18.03
C SER A 360 -9.89 -17.79 18.32
N ASP A 361 -8.91 -18.69 18.45
CA ASP A 361 -7.50 -18.32 18.65
C ASP A 361 -6.94 -17.56 17.45
N LYS A 362 -7.25 -18.01 16.22
CA LYS A 362 -6.86 -17.31 14.98
C LYS A 362 -7.55 -15.96 14.83
N ARG A 363 -8.84 -15.87 15.20
CA ARG A 363 -9.60 -14.62 15.24
C ARG A 363 -8.92 -13.60 16.15
N ARG A 364 -8.50 -14.03 17.35
CA ARG A 364 -7.86 -13.18 18.37
C ARG A 364 -6.40 -12.81 18.05
N SER A 365 -5.72 -13.58 17.20
CA SER A 365 -4.32 -13.40 16.83
C SER A 365 -4.15 -12.93 15.38
N SER A 366 -3.90 -13.83 14.43
CA SER A 366 -3.49 -13.51 13.06
C SER A 366 -4.54 -12.69 12.30
N ILE A 367 -5.83 -13.05 12.40
CA ILE A 367 -6.91 -12.33 11.69
C ILE A 367 -7.03 -10.91 12.25
N LYS A 368 -6.98 -10.73 13.58
CA LYS A 368 -6.95 -9.39 14.20
C LYS A 368 -5.80 -8.53 13.67
N ASN A 369 -4.60 -9.11 13.52
CA ASN A 369 -3.44 -8.40 12.99
C ASN A 369 -3.60 -8.05 11.50
N GLU A 370 -4.19 -8.95 10.71
CA GLU A 370 -4.52 -8.71 9.30
C GLU A 370 -5.53 -7.57 9.15
N ILE A 371 -6.58 -7.53 9.97
CA ILE A 371 -7.58 -6.44 10.01
C ILE A 371 -6.90 -5.11 10.32
N LYS A 372 -6.06 -5.07 11.36
CA LYS A 372 -5.31 -3.85 11.72
C LYS A 372 -4.42 -3.35 10.59
N GLU A 373 -3.81 -4.27 9.82
CA GLU A 373 -2.96 -3.90 8.69
C GLU A 373 -3.77 -3.33 7.52
N VAL A 374 -4.86 -3.99 7.10
CA VAL A 374 -5.66 -3.54 5.94
C VAL A 374 -6.49 -2.29 6.24
N THR A 375 -6.88 -2.08 7.49
CA THR A 375 -7.51 -0.82 7.96
C THR A 375 -6.50 0.31 8.14
N GLY A 376 -5.20 0.00 8.15
CA GLY A 376 -4.11 0.96 8.33
C GLY A 376 -3.86 1.36 9.78
N GLN A 377 -4.51 0.73 10.77
CA GLN A 377 -4.30 0.97 12.20
C GLN A 377 -2.84 0.73 12.63
N THR A 378 -2.14 -0.20 11.98
CA THR A 378 -0.70 -0.47 12.21
C THR A 378 0.22 0.65 11.69
N ASN A 379 -0.30 1.66 11.01
CA ASN A 379 0.47 2.80 10.52
C ASN A 379 0.18 4.09 11.30
N ILE A 380 -0.80 4.07 12.22
CA ILE A 380 -1.12 5.21 13.10
C ILE A 380 -0.10 5.24 14.24
N PRO A 381 0.75 6.29 14.35
CA PRO A 381 1.75 6.36 15.40
C PRO A 381 1.12 6.49 16.78
N GLY A 382 1.58 5.69 17.75
CA GLY A 382 1.25 5.88 19.16
C GLY A 382 1.94 7.11 19.74
N SER A 383 3.24 7.27 19.45
CA SER A 383 3.99 8.50 19.70
C SER A 383 4.65 9.00 18.40
N THR A 384 4.32 10.22 18.00
CA THR A 384 4.86 10.83 16.78
C THR A 384 6.38 11.04 16.89
N SER A 385 6.90 11.42 18.06
CA SER A 385 8.33 11.66 18.26
C SER A 385 9.15 10.37 18.19
N LEU A 386 8.73 9.32 18.91
CA LEU A 386 9.42 8.03 18.89
C LEU A 386 9.35 7.36 17.52
N ALA A 387 8.21 7.45 16.82
CA ALA A 387 8.05 6.96 15.46
C ALA A 387 9.02 7.67 14.49
N ARG A 388 9.16 9.00 14.60
CA ARG A 388 10.11 9.79 13.80
C ARG A 388 11.55 9.36 14.07
N PHE A 389 11.96 9.26 15.34
CA PHE A 389 13.30 8.78 15.70
C PHE A 389 13.58 7.37 15.15
N GLY A 390 12.70 6.41 15.40
CA GLY A 390 12.85 5.05 14.91
C GLY A 390 12.93 4.96 13.38
N SER A 391 12.14 5.78 12.67
CA SER A 391 12.21 5.86 11.20
C SER A 391 13.53 6.43 10.68
N VAL A 392 14.07 7.47 11.33
CA VAL A 392 15.37 8.08 10.98
C VAL A 392 16.51 7.10 11.18
N THR A 393 16.56 6.46 12.36
CA THR A 393 17.60 5.49 12.71
C THR A 393 17.60 4.33 11.73
N ARG A 394 16.43 3.74 11.42
CA ARG A 394 16.29 2.69 10.39
C ARG A 394 16.76 3.15 9.00
N ALA A 395 16.40 4.36 8.59
CA ALA A 395 16.79 4.90 7.30
C ALA A 395 18.32 5.07 7.16
N VAL A 396 18.97 5.62 8.19
CA VAL A 396 20.44 5.75 8.23
C VAL A 396 21.10 4.36 8.24
N ASP A 397 20.66 3.47 9.12
CA ASP A 397 21.16 2.09 9.23
C ASP A 397 21.03 1.31 7.91
N SER A 398 19.91 1.48 7.20
CA SER A 398 19.73 0.88 5.87
C SER A 398 20.75 1.39 4.85
N THR A 399 21.07 2.68 4.90
CA THR A 399 22.03 3.34 4.00
C THR A 399 23.45 2.84 4.27
N ILE A 400 23.79 2.62 5.54
CA ILE A 400 25.08 2.08 5.97
C ILE A 400 25.28 0.63 5.53
N LYS A 401 24.24 -0.20 5.55
CA LYS A 401 24.39 -1.64 5.25
C LYS A 401 24.16 -2.04 3.80
N LEU A 402 23.40 -1.27 3.04
CA LEU A 402 22.90 -1.68 1.72
C LEU A 402 23.74 -1.15 0.53
N GLY A 403 25.03 -0.87 0.74
CA GLY A 403 25.94 -0.43 -0.33
C GLY A 403 26.11 -1.41 -1.48
N GLY A 404 26.04 -2.72 -1.21
CA GLY A 404 26.11 -3.79 -2.20
C GLY A 404 24.76 -4.44 -2.54
N ALA A 405 23.63 -3.80 -2.20
CA ALA A 405 22.31 -4.41 -2.30
C ALA A 405 21.87 -4.70 -3.75
N MET A 406 22.24 -3.86 -4.71
CA MET A 406 21.95 -4.10 -6.13
C MET A 406 22.56 -5.44 -6.59
N ILE A 407 23.81 -5.74 -6.23
CA ILE A 407 24.44 -7.02 -6.58
C ILE A 407 23.78 -8.20 -5.84
N SER A 408 23.28 -8.00 -4.61
CA SER A 408 22.52 -9.03 -3.89
C SER A 408 21.19 -9.37 -4.58
N SER A 409 20.57 -8.39 -5.23
CA SER A 409 19.26 -8.53 -5.88
C SER A 409 19.30 -9.31 -7.21
N PHE A 410 20.46 -9.84 -7.61
CA PHE A 410 20.53 -10.80 -8.73
C PHE A 410 19.73 -12.07 -8.45
N ASN A 411 19.58 -12.44 -7.17
CA ASN A 411 18.71 -13.55 -6.75
C ASN A 411 17.24 -13.36 -7.16
N ASP A 412 16.78 -12.12 -7.33
CA ASP A 412 15.40 -11.82 -7.75
C ASP A 412 15.13 -12.30 -9.19
N LEU A 413 16.15 -12.63 -9.99
CA LEU A 413 15.98 -13.29 -11.29
C LEU A 413 15.33 -14.68 -11.13
N ALA A 414 15.77 -15.46 -10.14
CA ALA A 414 15.22 -16.78 -9.87
C ALA A 414 13.76 -16.69 -9.41
N SER A 415 13.45 -15.77 -8.50
CA SER A 415 12.08 -15.54 -8.02
C SER A 415 11.12 -15.16 -9.14
N ASN A 416 11.53 -14.23 -10.02
CA ASN A 416 10.74 -13.82 -11.17
C ASN A 416 10.49 -14.96 -12.15
N ALA A 417 11.54 -15.68 -12.55
CA ALA A 417 11.41 -16.77 -13.50
C ALA A 417 10.60 -17.94 -12.93
N MET A 418 10.71 -18.23 -11.64
CA MET A 418 9.87 -19.22 -10.95
C MET A 418 8.41 -18.79 -10.89
N GLU A 419 8.13 -17.50 -10.72
CA GLU A 419 6.77 -16.99 -10.77
C GLU A 419 6.13 -17.15 -12.16
N LEU A 420 6.86 -16.82 -13.21
CA LEU A 420 6.39 -17.00 -14.58
C LEU A 420 6.20 -18.49 -14.91
N ARG A 421 7.10 -19.36 -14.43
CA ARG A 421 6.92 -20.82 -14.50
C ARG A 421 5.66 -21.27 -13.76
N TYR A 422 5.35 -20.68 -12.61
CA TYR A 422 4.12 -21.00 -11.87
C TYR A 422 2.84 -20.68 -12.66
N GLN A 423 2.92 -19.75 -13.63
CA GLN A 423 1.84 -19.41 -14.57
C GLN A 423 1.89 -20.22 -15.87
N GLY A 424 2.81 -21.19 -15.99
CA GLY A 424 2.92 -22.11 -17.13
C GLY A 424 3.96 -21.72 -18.18
N MET A 425 4.75 -20.67 -17.98
CA MET A 425 5.85 -20.32 -18.90
C MET A 425 7.03 -21.30 -18.74
N ASN A 426 7.80 -21.50 -19.82
CA ASN A 426 9.07 -22.21 -19.71
C ASN A 426 10.05 -21.42 -18.84
N TYR A 427 10.71 -22.09 -17.89
CA TYR A 427 11.63 -21.41 -16.97
C TYR A 427 12.83 -20.76 -17.65
N GLY A 428 13.46 -21.47 -18.61
CA GLY A 428 14.63 -20.96 -19.32
C GLY A 428 14.28 -19.72 -20.14
N GLN A 429 13.15 -19.76 -20.85
CA GLN A 429 12.59 -18.59 -21.53
C GLN A 429 12.32 -17.45 -20.54
N ALA A 430 11.61 -17.73 -19.45
CA ALA A 430 11.27 -16.74 -18.43
C ALA A 430 12.50 -16.08 -17.82
N LEU A 431 13.56 -16.86 -17.58
CA LEU A 431 14.83 -16.37 -17.06
C LEU A 431 15.56 -15.49 -18.08
N THR A 432 15.70 -15.96 -19.33
CA THR A 432 16.36 -15.21 -20.40
C THR A 432 15.65 -13.88 -20.68
N GLU A 433 14.32 -13.89 -20.80
CA GLU A 433 13.54 -12.66 -20.99
C GLU A 433 13.63 -11.73 -19.77
N SER A 434 13.67 -12.27 -18.55
CA SER A 434 13.87 -11.46 -17.33
C SER A 434 15.23 -10.76 -17.32
N ILE A 435 16.30 -11.44 -17.76
CA ILE A 435 17.65 -10.87 -17.89
C ILE A 435 17.63 -9.77 -18.96
N GLN A 436 17.12 -10.09 -20.16
CA GLN A 436 17.09 -9.15 -21.29
C GLN A 436 16.25 -7.91 -20.96
N GLY A 437 15.07 -8.09 -20.36
CA GLY A 437 14.16 -6.99 -20.03
C GLY A 437 14.75 -6.03 -18.99
N ARG A 438 15.56 -6.52 -18.04
CA ARG A 438 16.26 -5.64 -17.07
C ARG A 438 17.36 -4.79 -17.70
N LEU A 439 17.87 -5.19 -18.86
CA LEU A 439 18.82 -4.39 -19.64
C LEU A 439 18.12 -3.40 -20.60
N LYS A 440 16.80 -3.54 -20.79
CA LYS A 440 16.01 -2.65 -21.66
C LYS A 440 15.58 -1.38 -20.93
N ARG A 441 15.41 -0.31 -21.71
CA ARG A 441 14.79 0.94 -21.26
C ARG A 441 13.35 1.01 -21.78
N PHE A 442 12.39 1.11 -20.87
CA PHE A 442 10.97 1.25 -21.20
C PHE A 442 10.62 2.73 -21.44
N SER A 443 10.95 3.26 -22.61
CA SER A 443 10.83 4.70 -22.90
C SER A 443 9.84 5.07 -24.00
N SER A 444 9.39 4.14 -24.85
CA SER A 444 8.44 4.48 -25.91
C SER A 444 7.07 4.87 -25.34
N ALA A 445 6.30 5.67 -26.10
CA ALA A 445 4.97 6.11 -25.67
C ALA A 445 4.02 4.90 -25.46
N GLU A 446 4.11 3.91 -26.35
CA GLU A 446 3.33 2.67 -26.29
C GLU A 446 3.68 1.85 -25.06
N GLN A 447 4.98 1.68 -24.76
CA GLN A 447 5.44 0.97 -23.56
C GLN A 447 4.95 1.65 -22.28
N LYS A 448 5.06 2.97 -22.20
CA LYS A 448 4.57 3.75 -21.07
C LYS A 448 3.06 3.63 -20.91
N GLN A 449 2.31 3.61 -22.01
CA GLN A 449 0.86 3.41 -21.98
C GLN A 449 0.51 1.99 -21.50
N ILE A 450 1.20 0.95 -21.96
CA ILE A 450 1.04 -0.43 -21.49
C ILE A 450 1.32 -0.50 -19.99
N LEU A 451 2.47 -0.04 -19.52
CA LEU A 451 2.84 -0.09 -18.10
C LEU A 451 1.90 0.73 -17.20
N SER A 452 1.41 1.87 -17.70
CA SER A 452 0.42 2.68 -16.98
C SER A 452 -0.92 1.93 -16.83
N SER A 453 -1.42 1.33 -17.92
CA SER A 453 -2.67 0.57 -17.89
C SER A 453 -2.62 -0.60 -16.90
N LEU A 454 -1.46 -1.27 -16.82
CA LEU A 454 -1.16 -2.36 -15.88
C LEU A 454 -0.98 -1.85 -14.43
N GLY A 455 -0.82 -0.55 -14.22
CA GLY A 455 -0.68 0.05 -12.89
C GLY A 455 0.73 -0.04 -12.29
N VAL A 456 1.74 -0.36 -13.09
CA VAL A 456 3.09 -0.74 -12.63
C VAL A 456 3.96 0.47 -12.30
N TYR A 457 3.63 1.63 -12.87
CA TYR A 457 4.43 2.86 -12.77
C TYR A 457 4.14 3.69 -11.51
N ALA A 458 3.15 3.30 -10.70
CA ALA A 458 2.68 4.10 -9.56
C ALA A 458 3.78 4.41 -8.53
N ASP A 459 4.61 3.42 -8.16
CA ASP A 459 5.57 3.55 -7.07
C ASP A 459 6.82 4.34 -7.51
N SER A 460 7.40 4.03 -8.68
CA SER A 460 8.58 4.72 -9.22
C SER A 460 8.29 6.21 -9.44
N MET A 461 7.08 6.54 -9.88
CA MET A 461 6.66 7.93 -10.09
C MET A 461 6.36 8.66 -8.79
N ARG A 462 5.68 8.02 -7.84
CA ARG A 462 5.50 8.60 -6.50
C ARG A 462 6.85 9.06 -5.97
N ASP A 463 7.87 8.21 -6.12
CA ASP A 463 9.21 8.55 -5.68
C ASP A 463 9.84 9.67 -6.53
N GLU A 464 9.67 9.73 -7.86
CA GLU A 464 10.19 10.81 -8.72
C GLU A 464 9.53 12.18 -8.47
N ILE A 465 8.20 12.23 -8.31
CA ILE A 465 7.46 13.47 -8.04
C ILE A 465 7.75 13.97 -6.61
N LEU A 466 7.90 13.07 -5.64
CA LEU A 466 8.21 13.43 -4.25
C LEU A 466 9.72 13.68 -4.02
N GLN A 467 10.60 13.23 -4.93
CA GLN A 467 12.07 13.31 -4.81
C GLN A 467 12.59 14.73 -4.61
N ARG A 468 11.92 15.74 -5.20
CA ARG A 468 12.46 17.10 -5.30
C ARG A 468 11.99 18.06 -4.21
N PHE A 469 10.91 17.78 -3.48
CA PHE A 469 10.21 18.81 -2.70
C PHE A 469 9.57 18.41 -1.37
N SER A 470 9.91 17.28 -0.73
CA SER A 470 9.53 17.11 0.68
C SER A 470 10.24 18.19 1.53
N GLY A 471 9.67 19.40 1.56
CA GLY A 471 10.06 20.57 2.35
C GLY A 471 9.68 20.41 3.80
N ASP A 472 9.51 19.17 4.25
CA ASP A 472 9.53 18.85 5.65
C ASP A 472 10.95 19.16 6.12
N VAL A 473 11.12 20.36 6.68
CA VAL A 473 12.37 20.82 7.33
C VAL A 473 12.72 19.92 8.53
N THR A 474 11.80 19.02 8.88
CA THR A 474 11.96 17.96 9.85
C THR A 474 13.12 17.04 9.46
N LEU A 475 13.88 16.62 10.48
CA LEU A 475 15.00 15.69 10.33
C LEU A 475 14.63 14.39 9.55
N PRO A 476 13.45 13.77 9.73
CA PRO A 476 13.01 12.62 8.94
C PRO A 476 12.93 12.86 7.43
N GLY A 477 12.44 14.03 6.99
CA GLY A 477 12.32 14.36 5.57
C GLY A 477 13.68 14.41 4.87
N LYS A 478 14.68 15.04 5.51
CA LYS A 478 16.05 15.15 4.99
C LYS A 478 16.74 13.79 4.90
N VAL A 479 16.64 12.97 5.93
CA VAL A 479 17.23 11.62 5.97
C VAL A 479 16.60 10.71 4.92
N SER A 480 15.28 10.79 4.74
CA SER A 480 14.58 10.03 3.71
C SER A 480 15.04 10.39 2.30
N ARG A 481 15.34 11.68 2.03
CA ARG A 481 15.91 12.13 0.75
C ARG A 481 17.33 11.57 0.53
N LEU A 482 18.17 11.62 1.56
CA LEU A 482 19.53 11.06 1.55
C LEU A 482 19.50 9.56 1.20
N GLN A 483 18.66 8.80 1.89
CA GLN A 483 18.46 7.37 1.67
C GLN A 483 18.02 7.07 0.22
N ARG A 484 17.06 7.83 -0.33
CA ARG A 484 16.64 7.67 -1.73
C ARG A 484 17.76 7.98 -2.72
N GLN A 485 18.53 9.04 -2.50
CA GLN A 485 19.69 9.37 -3.34
C GLN A 485 20.73 8.26 -3.31
N PHE A 486 21.00 7.70 -2.12
CA PHE A 486 21.89 6.56 -1.97
C PHE A 486 21.44 5.35 -2.80
N PHE A 487 20.15 4.97 -2.73
CA PHE A 487 19.62 3.84 -3.52
C PHE A 487 19.51 4.12 -5.03
N LYS A 488 19.50 5.39 -5.42
CA LYS A 488 19.66 5.78 -6.83
C LYS A 488 21.10 5.60 -7.28
N LEU A 489 22.07 6.06 -6.48
CA LEU A 489 23.51 5.96 -6.79
C LEU A 489 24.05 4.53 -6.70
N ASN A 490 23.45 3.67 -5.88
CA ASN A 490 23.80 2.24 -5.83
C ASN A 490 23.07 1.42 -6.92
N GLY A 491 22.26 2.04 -7.78
CA GLY A 491 21.58 1.40 -8.91
C GLY A 491 20.40 0.49 -8.56
N LEU A 492 20.06 0.33 -7.27
CA LEU A 492 18.99 -0.58 -6.85
C LEU A 492 17.62 -0.15 -7.38
N ASN A 493 17.30 1.15 -7.33
CA ASN A 493 16.00 1.65 -7.82
C ASN A 493 15.80 1.32 -9.30
N TRP A 494 16.82 1.58 -10.14
CA TRP A 494 16.76 1.24 -11.57
C TRP A 494 16.56 -0.26 -11.78
N TRP A 495 17.31 -1.10 -11.05
CA TRP A 495 17.20 -2.55 -11.16
C TRP A 495 15.81 -3.06 -10.78
N THR A 496 15.26 -2.58 -9.66
CA THR A 496 13.92 -2.94 -9.18
C THR A 496 12.83 -2.46 -10.14
N ASP A 497 12.89 -1.22 -10.62
CA ASP A 497 11.91 -0.67 -11.57
C ASP A 497 11.94 -1.42 -12.91
N ALA A 498 13.12 -1.69 -13.46
CA ALA A 498 13.28 -2.46 -14.70
C ALA A 498 12.76 -3.89 -14.53
N SER A 499 13.01 -4.52 -13.38
CA SER A 499 12.49 -5.84 -13.04
C SER A 499 10.96 -5.85 -12.99
N ARG A 500 10.34 -4.88 -12.32
CA ARG A 500 8.89 -4.76 -12.20
C ARG A 500 8.22 -4.58 -13.57
N ASN A 501 8.74 -3.68 -14.39
CA ASN A 501 8.24 -3.41 -15.74
C ASN A 501 8.37 -4.64 -16.65
N THR A 502 9.51 -5.33 -16.57
CA THR A 502 9.76 -6.57 -17.31
C THR A 502 8.77 -7.65 -16.92
N THR A 503 8.61 -7.92 -15.62
CA THR A 503 7.68 -8.96 -15.16
C THR A 503 6.24 -8.65 -15.56
N ALA A 504 5.79 -7.40 -15.41
CA ALA A 504 4.44 -7.04 -15.78
C ALA A 504 4.16 -7.21 -17.28
N THR A 505 5.11 -6.79 -18.13
CA THR A 505 4.99 -6.94 -19.58
C THR A 505 5.06 -8.41 -20.00
N MET A 506 5.90 -9.23 -19.36
CA MET A 506 5.93 -10.68 -19.60
C MET A 506 4.61 -11.37 -19.22
N ILE A 507 4.01 -11.03 -18.07
CA ILE A 507 2.71 -11.57 -17.67
C ILE A 507 1.62 -11.15 -18.65
N SER A 508 1.57 -9.86 -19.00
CA SER A 508 0.58 -9.32 -19.94
C SER A 508 0.73 -9.92 -21.35
N HIS A 509 1.97 -10.16 -21.78
CA HIS A 509 2.26 -10.84 -23.04
C HIS A 509 1.86 -12.31 -23.00
N TRP A 510 2.15 -13.02 -21.90
CA TRP A 510 1.74 -14.40 -21.72
C TRP A 510 0.22 -14.58 -21.77
N LEU A 511 -0.55 -13.64 -21.18
CA LEU A 511 -2.00 -13.63 -21.31
C LEU A 511 -2.45 -13.42 -22.76
N ALA A 512 -1.79 -12.51 -23.50
CA ALA A 512 -2.09 -12.26 -24.91
C ALA A 512 -1.82 -13.49 -25.79
N ASP A 513 -0.70 -14.18 -25.60
CA ASP A 513 -0.34 -15.38 -26.36
C ASP A 513 -1.32 -16.54 -26.13
N ASN A 514 -1.93 -16.60 -24.94
CA ASN A 514 -2.90 -17.63 -24.59
C ASN A 514 -4.35 -17.24 -24.92
N ALA A 515 -4.62 -16.02 -25.39
CA ALA A 515 -5.97 -15.53 -25.66
C ALA A 515 -6.72 -16.33 -26.73
N GLY A 516 -6.01 -17.05 -27.62
CA GLY A 516 -6.62 -17.94 -28.60
C GLY A 516 -7.33 -19.16 -28.00
N SER A 517 -6.98 -19.55 -26.78
CA SER A 517 -7.49 -20.77 -26.12
C SER A 517 -8.70 -20.46 -25.22
N PRO A 518 -9.80 -21.24 -25.31
CA PRO A 518 -10.88 -21.22 -24.30
C PRO A 518 -10.36 -21.53 -22.88
N HIS A 519 -11.05 -21.05 -21.84
CA HIS A 519 -10.62 -21.24 -20.44
C HIS A 519 -10.46 -22.72 -20.07
N ALA A 520 -11.35 -23.58 -20.58
CA ALA A 520 -11.33 -25.01 -20.33
C ALA A 520 -10.05 -25.71 -20.82
N THR A 521 -9.43 -25.21 -21.90
CA THR A 521 -8.25 -25.81 -22.54
C THR A 521 -6.97 -25.04 -22.27
N LEU A 522 -7.00 -24.02 -21.40
CA LEU A 522 -5.80 -23.35 -20.94
C LEU A 522 -4.85 -24.34 -20.25
N ASN A 523 -3.55 -24.06 -20.33
CA ASN A 523 -2.57 -24.73 -19.48
C ASN A 523 -3.06 -24.69 -18.02
N GLY A 524 -3.03 -25.84 -17.33
CA GLY A 524 -3.53 -25.97 -15.95
C GLY A 524 -2.89 -25.01 -14.95
N ASP A 525 -1.63 -24.60 -15.17
CA ASP A 525 -0.94 -23.60 -14.37
C ASP A 525 -1.50 -22.19 -14.56
N LEU A 526 -1.71 -21.77 -15.81
CA LEU A 526 -2.31 -20.47 -16.13
C LEU A 526 -3.76 -20.42 -15.67
N LYS A 527 -4.55 -21.46 -15.98
CA LYS A 527 -5.93 -21.60 -15.53
C LYS A 527 -6.05 -21.44 -14.02
N ARG A 528 -5.21 -22.17 -13.26
CA ARG A 528 -5.16 -22.04 -11.80
C ARG A 528 -4.81 -20.62 -11.37
N ALA A 529 -3.79 -20.00 -11.96
CA ALA A 529 -3.38 -18.65 -11.60
C ALA A 529 -4.53 -17.62 -11.79
N LEU A 530 -5.29 -17.76 -12.88
CA LEU A 530 -6.49 -16.97 -13.16
C LEU A 530 -7.62 -17.25 -12.16
N ASP A 531 -7.90 -18.53 -11.89
CA ASP A 531 -8.94 -18.96 -10.95
C ASP A 531 -8.69 -18.45 -9.52
N LEU A 532 -7.43 -18.36 -9.08
CA LEU A 532 -7.07 -17.77 -7.77
C LEU A 532 -7.53 -16.31 -7.64
N HIS A 533 -7.62 -15.59 -8.75
CA HIS A 533 -8.11 -14.21 -8.83
C HIS A 533 -9.59 -14.14 -9.21
N GLY A 534 -10.25 -15.30 -9.28
CA GLY A 534 -11.63 -15.47 -9.69
C GLY A 534 -11.84 -15.21 -11.18
N ILE A 535 -10.79 -15.14 -12.01
CA ILE A 535 -10.93 -15.00 -13.46
C ILE A 535 -11.26 -16.39 -14.02
N GLY A 536 -12.56 -16.68 -14.08
CA GLY A 536 -13.08 -17.93 -14.60
C GLY A 536 -13.39 -17.82 -16.09
N GLU A 537 -14.17 -18.77 -16.58
CA GLU A 537 -14.58 -18.84 -17.98
C GLU A 537 -15.32 -17.58 -18.45
N ALA A 538 -16.25 -17.05 -17.66
CA ALA A 538 -17.03 -15.86 -18.01
C ALA A 538 -16.14 -14.64 -18.25
N GLU A 539 -15.19 -14.37 -17.34
CA GLU A 539 -14.27 -13.25 -17.49
C GLU A 539 -13.24 -13.49 -18.60
N TRP A 540 -12.67 -14.69 -18.67
CA TRP A 540 -11.66 -15.01 -19.69
C TRP A 540 -12.22 -14.91 -21.11
N ASN A 541 -13.46 -15.35 -21.32
CA ASN A 541 -14.14 -15.27 -22.61
C ASN A 541 -14.34 -13.82 -23.07
N ILE A 542 -14.49 -12.88 -22.14
CA ILE A 542 -14.51 -11.45 -22.46
C ILE A 542 -13.10 -10.96 -22.75
N TYR A 543 -12.12 -11.33 -21.92
CA TYR A 543 -10.76 -10.85 -22.07
C TYR A 543 -10.12 -11.22 -23.41
N ARG A 544 -10.37 -12.42 -23.92
CA ARG A 544 -9.86 -12.84 -25.23
C ARG A 544 -10.43 -12.09 -26.43
N GLN A 545 -11.51 -11.33 -26.25
CA GLN A 545 -12.14 -10.52 -27.31
C GLN A 545 -11.63 -9.08 -27.34
N MET A 546 -10.81 -8.67 -26.37
CA MET A 546 -10.34 -7.29 -26.27
C MET A 546 -9.26 -6.98 -27.30
N ASP A 547 -9.17 -5.72 -27.70
CA ASP A 547 -8.03 -5.22 -28.46
C ASP A 547 -6.73 -5.37 -27.65
N LEU A 548 -5.77 -6.09 -28.24
CA LEU A 548 -4.44 -6.28 -27.65
C LEU A 548 -3.50 -5.18 -28.14
N LYS A 549 -2.73 -4.59 -27.23
CA LYS A 549 -1.78 -3.54 -27.59
C LYS A 549 -0.50 -4.13 -28.18
N GLY A 550 -0.03 -3.56 -29.28
CA GLY A 550 1.25 -3.92 -29.91
C GLY A 550 2.40 -3.03 -29.43
N SER A 551 3.54 -3.63 -29.09
CA SER A 551 4.81 -2.92 -28.88
C SER A 551 5.99 -3.86 -29.12
N GLU A 552 7.02 -3.40 -29.85
CA GLU A 552 8.22 -4.19 -30.18
C GLU A 552 7.92 -5.59 -30.76
N GLY A 553 6.93 -5.70 -31.65
CA GLY A 553 6.54 -6.97 -32.26
C GLY A 553 5.81 -7.95 -31.34
N ARG A 554 5.50 -7.56 -30.09
CA ARG A 554 4.72 -8.35 -29.13
C ARG A 554 3.34 -7.73 -28.89
N LYS A 555 2.38 -8.57 -28.51
CA LYS A 555 1.02 -8.16 -28.10
C LYS A 555 0.86 -8.29 -26.59
N PHE A 556 0.09 -7.38 -26.00
CA PHE A 556 -0.11 -7.26 -24.56
C PHE A 556 -1.60 -7.15 -24.24
N MET A 557 -2.07 -7.97 -23.30
CA MET A 557 -3.41 -7.87 -22.74
C MET A 557 -3.41 -6.85 -21.62
N THR A 558 -4.09 -5.71 -21.81
CA THR A 558 -4.08 -4.59 -20.87
C THR A 558 -5.48 -4.26 -20.35
N PRO A 559 -5.62 -3.77 -19.10
CA PRO A 559 -6.91 -3.43 -18.50
C PRO A 559 -7.79 -2.47 -19.32
N ASP A 560 -7.18 -1.53 -20.03
CA ASP A 560 -7.89 -0.57 -20.88
C ASP A 560 -8.36 -1.16 -22.22
N GLY A 561 -7.87 -2.34 -22.60
CA GLY A 561 -8.42 -3.10 -23.74
C GLY A 561 -9.91 -3.44 -23.54
N ILE A 562 -10.40 -3.50 -22.30
CA ILE A 562 -11.83 -3.73 -22.00
C ILE A 562 -12.75 -2.68 -22.62
N ASP A 563 -12.26 -1.47 -22.91
CA ASP A 563 -13.07 -0.42 -23.53
C ASP A 563 -13.45 -0.76 -24.99
N SER A 564 -12.72 -1.67 -25.65
CA SER A 564 -13.04 -2.17 -27.00
C SER A 564 -14.18 -3.20 -27.05
N ILE A 565 -14.54 -3.80 -25.90
CA ILE A 565 -15.55 -4.86 -25.86
C ILE A 565 -16.94 -4.28 -26.19
N PRO A 566 -17.78 -4.93 -27.00
CA PRO A 566 -19.15 -4.47 -27.26
C PRO A 566 -20.06 -4.40 -26.02
N ASP A 567 -21.00 -3.45 -25.99
CA ASP A 567 -21.92 -3.25 -24.85
C ASP A 567 -22.85 -4.44 -24.60
N ASP A 568 -23.24 -5.20 -25.63
CA ASP A 568 -24.06 -6.41 -25.50
C ASP A 568 -23.34 -7.53 -24.74
N VAL A 569 -22.04 -7.69 -24.96
CA VAL A 569 -21.20 -8.66 -24.24
C VAL A 569 -21.09 -8.29 -22.77
N ILE A 570 -20.86 -7.01 -22.46
CA ILE A 570 -20.84 -6.52 -21.07
C ILE A 570 -22.23 -6.59 -20.45
N GLY A 571 -23.28 -6.27 -21.22
CA GLY A 571 -24.67 -6.35 -20.80
C GLY A 571 -25.03 -7.75 -20.33
N LYS A 572 -24.63 -8.79 -21.09
CA LYS A 572 -24.79 -10.19 -20.70
C LYS A 572 -24.04 -10.53 -19.41
N TYR A 573 -22.77 -10.12 -19.31
CA TYR A 573 -21.97 -10.34 -18.10
C TYR A 573 -22.60 -9.73 -16.83
N VAL A 574 -23.24 -8.57 -16.98
CA VAL A 574 -23.96 -7.85 -15.93
C VAL A 574 -25.30 -8.53 -15.60
N SER A 575 -26.09 -8.92 -16.61
CA SER A 575 -27.39 -9.57 -16.41
C SER A 575 -27.26 -10.94 -15.74
N ASP A 576 -26.24 -11.72 -16.10
CA ASP A 576 -25.95 -13.04 -15.51
C ASP A 576 -25.66 -12.96 -13.99
N ARG A 577 -25.37 -11.75 -13.49
CA ARG A 577 -25.16 -11.45 -12.06
C ARG A 577 -26.40 -10.87 -11.39
N ASN A 578 -27.56 -10.97 -12.01
CA ASN A 578 -28.84 -10.42 -11.55
C ASN A 578 -28.79 -8.90 -11.32
N ILE A 579 -28.05 -8.17 -12.16
CA ILE A 579 -27.98 -6.71 -12.15
C ILE A 579 -28.71 -6.20 -13.39
N SER A 580 -29.59 -5.21 -13.22
CA SER A 580 -30.29 -4.56 -14.32
C SER A 580 -29.31 -3.85 -15.26
N VAL A 581 -29.41 -4.10 -16.56
CA VAL A 581 -28.54 -3.48 -17.58
C VAL A 581 -28.99 -2.04 -17.85
N ASN A 582 -28.08 -1.10 -17.62
CA ASN A 582 -28.18 0.32 -17.97
C ASN A 582 -26.76 0.89 -18.14
N GLU A 583 -26.64 2.13 -18.61
CA GLU A 583 -25.34 2.79 -18.84
C GLU A 583 -24.40 2.73 -17.61
N LYS A 584 -24.96 2.94 -16.41
CA LYS A 584 -24.18 2.91 -15.16
C LYS A 584 -23.68 1.50 -14.84
N SER A 585 -24.51 0.48 -15.04
CA SER A 585 -24.12 -0.91 -14.79
C SER A 585 -23.14 -1.44 -15.83
N LEU A 586 -23.26 -1.01 -17.10
CA LEU A 586 -22.30 -1.34 -18.17
C LEU A 586 -20.92 -0.77 -17.85
N LYS A 587 -20.85 0.54 -17.51
CA LYS A 587 -19.61 1.18 -17.08
C LYS A 587 -19.00 0.49 -15.86
N ALA A 588 -19.82 0.17 -14.85
CA ALA A 588 -19.36 -0.55 -13.67
C ALA A 588 -18.84 -1.97 -14.00
N GLY A 589 -19.48 -2.66 -14.94
CA GLY A 589 -19.05 -3.98 -15.42
C GLY A 589 -17.68 -3.93 -16.10
N ARG A 590 -17.47 -2.96 -17.01
CA ARG A 590 -16.17 -2.71 -17.65
C ARG A 590 -15.08 -2.40 -16.63
N GLU A 591 -15.35 -1.46 -15.72
CA GLU A 591 -14.40 -1.09 -14.68
C GLU A 591 -14.06 -2.28 -13.77
N GLN A 592 -15.04 -3.12 -13.41
CA GLN A 592 -14.80 -4.32 -12.60
C GLN A 592 -13.89 -5.33 -13.31
N LEU A 593 -14.10 -5.56 -14.62
CA LEU A 593 -13.26 -6.43 -15.43
C LEU A 593 -11.84 -5.87 -15.57
N ALA A 594 -11.70 -4.58 -15.90
CA ALA A 594 -10.41 -3.92 -15.97
C ALA A 594 -9.65 -3.98 -14.63
N ASP A 595 -10.36 -3.72 -13.52
CA ASP A 595 -9.79 -3.77 -12.16
C ASP A 595 -9.35 -5.19 -11.80
N LYS A 596 -10.12 -6.22 -12.14
CA LYS A 596 -9.78 -7.62 -11.88
C LYS A 596 -8.54 -8.07 -12.66
N LEU A 597 -8.44 -7.70 -13.94
CA LEU A 597 -7.25 -7.97 -14.74
C LEU A 597 -6.02 -7.23 -14.20
N ARG A 598 -6.15 -5.95 -13.82
CA ARG A 598 -5.06 -5.18 -13.21
C ARG A 598 -4.61 -5.80 -11.88
N GLY A 599 -5.56 -6.17 -11.03
CA GLY A 599 -5.31 -6.83 -9.75
C GLY A 599 -4.58 -8.18 -9.92
N TYR A 600 -4.92 -8.96 -10.95
CA TYR A 600 -4.16 -10.17 -11.31
C TYR A 600 -2.70 -9.84 -11.61
N VAL A 601 -2.44 -8.93 -12.57
CA VAL A 601 -1.07 -8.62 -13.00
C VAL A 601 -0.25 -8.06 -11.84
N LEU A 602 -0.80 -7.10 -11.10
CA LEU A 602 -0.10 -6.45 -9.98
C LEU A 602 0.21 -7.42 -8.85
N ASP A 603 -0.71 -8.31 -8.50
CA ASP A 603 -0.47 -9.33 -7.48
C ASP A 603 0.63 -10.30 -7.93
N ARG A 604 0.60 -10.75 -9.19
CA ARG A 604 1.63 -11.63 -9.74
C ARG A 604 3.00 -10.98 -9.78
N VAL A 605 3.07 -9.69 -10.14
CA VAL A 605 4.30 -8.88 -10.07
C VAL A 605 4.81 -8.76 -8.65
N MET A 606 3.94 -8.49 -7.67
CA MET A 606 4.31 -8.39 -6.25
C MET A 606 4.93 -9.71 -5.76
N VAL A 607 4.36 -10.85 -6.16
CA VAL A 607 4.88 -12.18 -5.81
C VAL A 607 6.21 -12.48 -6.49
N ALA A 608 6.36 -12.16 -7.78
CA ALA A 608 7.64 -12.29 -8.49
C ALA A 608 8.75 -11.52 -7.76
N MET A 609 8.43 -10.28 -7.38
CA MET A 609 9.36 -9.37 -6.72
C MET A 609 9.55 -9.64 -5.23
N THR A 610 8.84 -10.63 -4.69
CA THR A 610 8.93 -10.98 -3.27
C THR A 610 8.62 -9.78 -2.36
N GLU A 611 7.72 -8.90 -2.81
CA GLU A 611 7.39 -7.67 -2.09
C GLU A 611 6.47 -7.95 -0.90
N PRO A 612 6.81 -7.52 0.33
CA PRO A 612 5.99 -7.80 1.50
C PRO A 612 4.57 -7.25 1.37
N GLY A 613 3.59 -8.13 1.14
CA GLY A 613 2.16 -7.80 1.08
C GLY A 613 1.53 -7.54 2.45
N ALA A 614 0.22 -7.28 2.49
CA ALA A 614 -0.50 -7.02 3.74
C ALA A 614 -0.38 -8.18 4.75
N ARG A 615 -0.48 -9.44 4.28
CA ARG A 615 -0.29 -10.63 5.14
C ARG A 615 1.10 -10.66 5.79
N THR A 616 2.15 -10.41 5.01
CA THR A 616 3.53 -10.40 5.51
C THR A 616 3.73 -9.25 6.50
N ARG A 617 3.18 -8.07 6.21
CA ARG A 617 3.26 -6.92 7.13
C ARG A 617 2.47 -7.15 8.41
N ALA A 618 1.31 -7.80 8.35
CA ALA A 618 0.53 -8.19 9.52
C ALA A 618 1.33 -9.14 10.43
N LEU A 619 2.00 -10.14 9.85
CA LEU A 619 2.92 -11.04 10.56
C LEU A 619 4.11 -10.28 11.15
N MET A 620 4.78 -9.42 10.38
CA MET A 620 5.98 -8.74 10.83
C MET A 620 5.71 -7.65 11.86
N LYS A 621 4.56 -6.96 11.78
CA LYS A 621 4.19 -5.91 12.74
C LYS A 621 3.45 -6.44 13.95
N GLN A 622 2.86 -7.64 13.89
CA GLN A 622 2.05 -8.22 14.99
C GLN A 622 0.95 -7.29 15.50
N GLY A 623 0.38 -6.45 14.62
CA GLY A 623 -0.67 -5.50 14.99
C GLY A 623 -0.21 -4.31 15.85
N THR A 624 1.11 -4.10 16.00
CA THR A 624 1.73 -3.02 16.78
C THR A 624 1.82 -1.71 15.98
N GLN A 625 1.80 -0.59 16.70
CA GLN A 625 1.85 0.76 16.14
C GLN A 625 3.28 1.32 16.15
N PRO A 626 3.66 2.18 15.18
CA PRO A 626 4.94 2.88 15.25
C PRO A 626 4.94 3.85 16.43
N GLY A 627 6.10 4.15 16.97
CA GLY A 627 6.24 5.00 18.15
C GLY A 627 5.78 4.37 19.46
N THR A 628 5.53 3.05 19.49
CA THR A 628 5.56 2.26 20.73
C THR A 628 6.86 1.46 20.77
N VAL A 629 7.34 1.11 21.96
CA VAL A 629 8.61 0.37 22.11
C VAL A 629 8.56 -0.97 21.37
N GLU A 630 7.51 -1.75 21.60
CA GLU A 630 7.27 -3.02 20.90
C GLU A 630 7.19 -2.83 19.38
N GLY A 631 6.47 -1.79 18.93
CA GLY A 631 6.29 -1.57 17.50
C GLY A 631 7.54 -1.09 16.79
N GLU A 632 8.39 -0.28 17.43
CA GLU A 632 9.68 0.08 16.85
C GLU A 632 10.60 -1.14 16.77
N LEU A 633 10.64 -1.98 17.82
CA LEU A 633 11.40 -3.24 17.82
C LEU A 633 10.99 -4.14 16.65
N MET A 634 9.69 -4.40 16.48
CA MET A 634 9.18 -5.24 15.39
C MET A 634 9.53 -4.68 14.01
N ARG A 635 9.54 -3.36 13.84
CA ARG A 635 9.93 -2.71 12.57
C ARG A 635 11.43 -2.77 12.32
N PHE A 636 12.29 -2.71 13.35
CA PHE A 636 13.73 -2.96 13.21
C PHE A 636 14.02 -4.41 12.76
N ILE A 637 13.35 -5.39 13.37
CA ILE A 637 13.43 -6.80 12.91
C ILE A 637 12.93 -6.90 11.47
N GLY A 638 11.78 -6.26 11.20
CA GLY A 638 11.13 -6.19 9.90
C GLY A 638 12.05 -5.71 8.78
N GLN A 639 12.90 -4.72 9.03
CA GLN A 639 13.84 -4.21 8.03
C GLN A 639 14.75 -5.29 7.45
N TYR A 640 15.19 -6.25 8.26
CA TYR A 640 16.12 -7.30 7.84
C TYR A 640 15.44 -8.61 7.46
N LYS A 641 14.28 -8.91 8.08
CA LYS A 641 13.57 -10.18 7.89
C LYS A 641 12.38 -10.07 6.92
N SER A 642 12.00 -8.88 6.49
CA SER A 642 10.85 -8.68 5.58
C SER A 642 11.00 -9.41 4.25
N PHE A 643 12.18 -9.34 3.61
CA PHE A 643 12.45 -10.09 2.38
C PHE A 643 12.32 -11.60 2.62
N THR A 644 12.98 -12.13 3.65
CA THR A 644 12.90 -13.56 4.00
C THR A 644 11.46 -14.00 4.28
N ALA A 645 10.73 -13.24 5.11
CA ALA A 645 9.34 -13.55 5.44
C ALA A 645 8.44 -13.49 4.21
N SER A 646 8.65 -12.51 3.33
CA SER A 646 7.93 -12.39 2.07
C SER A 646 8.26 -13.55 1.13
N PHE A 647 9.53 -13.93 0.99
CA PHE A 647 9.98 -15.05 0.15
C PHE A 647 9.37 -16.37 0.60
N MET A 648 9.44 -16.64 1.92
CA MET A 648 8.83 -17.82 2.54
C MET A 648 7.33 -17.86 2.28
N GLN A 649 6.65 -16.73 2.45
CA GLN A 649 5.20 -16.68 2.31
C GLN A 649 4.76 -16.71 0.85
N GLN A 650 5.46 -16.03 -0.05
CA GLN A 650 5.04 -15.82 -1.44
C GLN A 650 5.68 -16.85 -2.36
N ALA A 651 7.01 -16.90 -2.48
CA ALA A 651 7.67 -17.83 -3.38
C ALA A 651 7.49 -19.28 -2.91
N LEU A 652 7.90 -19.61 -1.68
CA LEU A 652 7.82 -20.98 -1.17
C LEU A 652 6.39 -21.41 -0.86
N GLY A 653 5.65 -20.56 -0.13
CA GLY A 653 4.26 -20.83 0.21
C GLY A 653 3.37 -21.03 -1.03
N ARG A 654 3.67 -20.39 -2.17
CA ARG A 654 2.95 -20.62 -3.43
C ARG A 654 3.30 -21.96 -4.05
N GLU A 655 4.57 -22.35 -4.09
CA GLU A 655 4.95 -23.65 -4.63
C GLU A 655 4.29 -24.80 -3.84
N VAL A 656 4.19 -24.66 -2.52
CA VAL A 656 3.65 -25.70 -1.62
C VAL A 656 2.13 -25.67 -1.54
N PHE A 657 1.53 -24.50 -1.27
CA PHE A 657 0.09 -24.40 -1.03
C PHE A 657 -0.70 -24.08 -2.30
N GLY A 658 -0.03 -23.56 -3.32
CA GLY A 658 -0.63 -23.12 -4.57
C GLY A 658 -0.69 -24.17 -5.67
N ARG A 659 -0.34 -25.44 -5.41
CA ARG A 659 -0.47 -26.54 -6.40
C ARG A 659 -1.34 -27.70 -5.90
N GLY A 660 -2.54 -27.38 -5.41
CA GLY A 660 -3.53 -28.41 -5.04
C GLY A 660 -3.34 -29.00 -3.65
N TYR A 661 -2.78 -28.21 -2.73
CA TYR A 661 -2.76 -28.50 -1.30
C TYR A 661 -4.17 -28.58 -0.72
N THR A 662 -4.45 -29.66 0.00
CA THR A 662 -5.66 -29.81 0.81
C THR A 662 -5.31 -29.52 2.28
N PRO A 663 -5.73 -28.38 2.85
CA PRO A 663 -5.44 -28.05 4.23
C PRO A 663 -6.12 -29.03 5.20
N ALA A 664 -5.41 -29.39 6.28
CA ALA A 664 -6.02 -30.11 7.41
C ALA A 664 -7.21 -29.33 7.97
N LYS A 665 -8.23 -30.01 8.51
CA LYS A 665 -9.42 -29.35 9.06
C LYS A 665 -9.06 -28.52 10.31
N LEU A 666 -9.89 -27.54 10.64
CA LEU A 666 -9.75 -26.75 11.86
C LEU A 666 -9.58 -27.64 13.11
N GLY A 667 -8.50 -27.39 13.86
CA GLY A 667 -8.15 -28.13 15.06
C GLY A 667 -7.27 -29.36 14.82
N GLU A 668 -7.16 -29.86 13.59
CA GLU A 668 -6.29 -31.01 13.26
C GLU A 668 -4.82 -30.59 13.06
N SER A 669 -3.90 -31.56 13.15
CA SER A 669 -2.49 -31.31 12.90
C SER A 669 -2.25 -31.00 11.42
N ARG A 670 -1.60 -29.86 11.15
CA ARG A 670 -1.23 -29.45 9.79
C ARG A 670 -0.07 -30.29 9.23
N TRP A 671 0.68 -31.00 10.08
CA TRP A 671 1.88 -31.74 9.67
C TRP A 671 1.59 -32.76 8.58
N GLY A 672 0.53 -33.58 8.73
CA GLY A 672 0.16 -34.57 7.72
C GLY A 672 -0.21 -33.94 6.37
N SER A 673 -0.96 -32.82 6.38
CA SER A 673 -1.33 -32.10 5.14
C SER A 673 -0.12 -31.46 4.45
N VAL A 674 0.80 -30.88 5.22
CA VAL A 674 2.03 -30.27 4.69
C VAL A 674 2.98 -31.33 4.17
N GLN A 675 3.16 -32.44 4.90
CA GLN A 675 3.96 -33.58 4.45
C GLN A 675 3.39 -34.17 3.16
N ASN A 676 2.07 -34.30 3.04
CA ASN A 676 1.45 -34.76 1.81
C ASN A 676 1.70 -33.79 0.63
N ALA A 677 1.59 -32.48 0.83
CA ALA A 677 1.86 -31.51 -0.23
C ALA A 677 3.35 -31.37 -0.59
N LEU A 678 4.26 -31.65 0.35
CA LEU A 678 5.69 -31.64 0.08
C LEU A 678 6.13 -32.93 -0.61
N PHE A 679 5.67 -34.09 -0.15
CA PHE A 679 6.28 -35.37 -0.54
C PHE A 679 5.36 -36.28 -1.35
N ARG A 680 4.05 -36.01 -1.45
CA ARG A 680 3.07 -36.96 -2.02
C ARG A 680 2.09 -36.38 -3.06
N SER A 681 1.98 -35.06 -3.22
CA SER A 681 1.00 -34.46 -4.15
C SER A 681 1.40 -34.56 -5.63
N GLY A 682 2.66 -34.84 -5.95
CA GLY A 682 3.11 -35.19 -7.31
C GLY A 682 2.96 -34.09 -8.37
N LYS A 683 2.63 -32.85 -8.00
CA LYS A 683 2.31 -31.73 -8.92
C LYS A 683 3.49 -30.78 -9.12
N GLY A 684 4.72 -31.27 -8.91
CA GLY A 684 5.96 -30.54 -9.19
C GLY A 684 6.42 -29.57 -8.10
N GLU A 685 5.89 -29.67 -6.87
CA GLU A 685 6.26 -28.83 -5.73
C GLU A 685 7.72 -29.02 -5.33
N MET A 686 8.19 -30.27 -5.19
CA MET A 686 9.62 -30.56 -4.90
C MET A 686 10.54 -30.17 -6.04
N VAL A 687 10.07 -30.30 -7.28
CA VAL A 687 10.84 -29.88 -8.47
C VAL A 687 10.97 -28.36 -8.49
N GLY A 688 9.89 -27.62 -8.20
CA GLY A 688 9.91 -26.16 -8.07
C GLY A 688 10.82 -25.69 -6.93
N LEU A 689 10.75 -26.35 -5.77
CA LEU A 689 11.62 -26.08 -4.62
C LEU A 689 13.09 -26.39 -4.91
N ALA A 690 13.40 -27.53 -5.54
CA ALA A 690 14.76 -27.89 -5.92
C ALA A 690 15.33 -26.94 -6.98
N GLN A 691 14.52 -26.56 -7.98
CA GLN A 691 14.91 -25.56 -8.99
C GLN A 691 15.16 -24.20 -8.34
N LEU A 692 14.30 -23.76 -7.42
CA LEU A 692 14.50 -22.52 -6.69
C LEU A 692 15.79 -22.56 -5.86
N PHE A 693 16.05 -23.63 -5.12
CA PHE A 693 17.30 -23.81 -4.36
C PHE A 693 18.54 -23.74 -5.26
N LEU A 694 18.50 -24.47 -6.38
CA LEU A 694 19.57 -24.48 -7.37
C LEU A 694 19.84 -23.06 -7.89
N TRP A 695 18.82 -22.38 -8.41
CA TRP A 695 18.97 -21.06 -9.01
C TRP A 695 19.33 -19.97 -8.00
N MET A 696 18.80 -20.03 -6.78
CA MET A 696 19.22 -19.13 -5.69
C MET A 696 20.67 -19.35 -5.31
N THR A 697 21.17 -20.59 -5.36
CA THR A 697 22.59 -20.91 -5.16
C THR A 697 23.44 -20.39 -6.31
N THR A 698 23.00 -20.56 -7.57
CA THR A 698 23.68 -20.06 -8.76
C THR A 698 23.78 -18.53 -8.77
N PHE A 699 22.68 -17.81 -8.53
CA PHE A 699 22.71 -16.35 -8.45
C PHE A 699 23.40 -15.85 -7.18
N GLY A 700 23.35 -16.62 -6.08
CA GLY A 700 24.15 -16.38 -4.90
C GLY A 700 25.65 -16.48 -5.18
N TYR A 701 26.06 -17.46 -5.99
CA TYR A 701 27.44 -17.61 -6.46
C TYR A 701 27.83 -16.43 -7.34
N LEU A 702 27.03 -16.09 -8.35
CA LEU A 702 27.28 -14.92 -9.21
C LEU A 702 27.42 -13.63 -8.38
N SER A 703 26.48 -13.36 -7.46
CA SER A 703 26.50 -12.20 -6.58
C SER A 703 27.77 -12.16 -5.72
N MET A 704 28.15 -13.32 -5.16
CA MET A 704 29.37 -13.44 -4.36
C MET A 704 30.62 -13.15 -5.20
N GLN A 705 30.76 -13.77 -6.38
CA GLN A 705 31.92 -13.55 -7.24
C GLN A 705 32.01 -12.10 -7.70
N THR A 706 30.89 -11.49 -8.12
CA THR A 706 30.86 -10.06 -8.48
C THR A 706 31.27 -9.16 -7.30
N LYS A 707 30.82 -9.45 -6.07
CA LYS A 707 31.24 -8.69 -4.88
C LYS A 707 32.73 -8.85 -4.56
N LEU A 708 33.30 -10.03 -4.77
CA LEU A 708 34.73 -10.26 -4.57
C LEU A 708 35.55 -9.47 -5.58
N MET A 709 35.19 -9.54 -6.87
CA MET A 709 35.84 -8.77 -7.94
C MET A 709 35.75 -7.26 -7.69
N LEU A 710 34.59 -6.76 -7.26
CA LEU A 710 34.44 -5.34 -6.88
C LEU A 710 35.35 -4.96 -5.72
N LYS A 711 35.65 -5.87 -4.79
CA LYS A 711 36.63 -5.64 -3.71
C LYS A 711 38.09 -5.78 -4.17
N GLY A 712 38.34 -5.94 -5.47
CA GLY A 712 39.68 -6.18 -6.01
C GLY A 712 40.21 -7.59 -5.75
N GLN A 713 39.33 -8.54 -5.40
CA GLN A 713 39.70 -9.94 -5.14
C GLN A 713 39.46 -10.83 -6.35
N THR A 714 40.22 -11.92 -6.46
CA THR A 714 39.97 -12.97 -7.45
C THR A 714 38.71 -13.76 -7.08
N PRO A 715 38.02 -14.34 -8.08
CA PRO A 715 36.93 -15.25 -7.84
C PRO A 715 37.35 -16.44 -6.97
N ARG A 716 36.45 -16.89 -6.08
CA ARG A 716 36.65 -18.15 -5.34
C ARG A 716 36.50 -19.36 -6.26
N PRO A 717 37.26 -20.45 -6.04
CA PRO A 717 37.13 -21.68 -6.81
C PRO A 717 35.70 -22.25 -6.73
N ALA A 718 35.25 -22.92 -7.79
CA ALA A 718 33.91 -23.52 -7.85
C ALA A 718 33.86 -24.88 -7.13
N ASP A 719 34.10 -24.87 -5.82
CA ASP A 719 34.13 -26.05 -4.96
C ASP A 719 32.90 -26.14 -4.03
N ALA A 720 32.75 -27.27 -3.32
CA ALA A 720 31.60 -27.50 -2.44
C ALA A 720 31.46 -26.45 -1.33
N LYS A 721 32.58 -25.99 -0.77
CA LYS A 721 32.60 -24.94 0.27
C LYS A 721 32.11 -23.61 -0.30
N THR A 722 32.51 -23.26 -1.52
CA THR A 722 32.07 -22.05 -2.19
C THR A 722 30.60 -22.14 -2.61
N PHE A 723 30.12 -23.30 -3.08
CA PHE A 723 28.69 -23.49 -3.35
C PHE A 723 27.83 -23.45 -2.08
N LEU A 724 28.31 -23.99 -0.96
CA LEU A 724 27.63 -23.87 0.34
C LEU A 724 27.55 -22.40 0.78
N ALA A 725 28.66 -21.66 0.65
CA ALA A 725 28.69 -20.22 0.93
C ALA A 725 27.76 -19.43 -0.01
N ALA A 726 27.70 -19.80 -1.29
CA ALA A 726 26.81 -19.23 -2.28
C ALA A 726 25.34 -19.52 -1.97
N ALA A 727 25.01 -20.72 -1.51
CA ALA A 727 23.66 -21.08 -1.09
C ALA A 727 23.26 -20.33 0.19
N ALA A 728 24.19 -20.06 1.11
CA ALA A 728 23.94 -19.19 2.27
C ALA A 728 23.72 -17.73 1.84
N GLN A 729 24.60 -17.18 0.99
CA GLN A 729 24.52 -15.82 0.44
C GLN A 729 23.25 -15.62 -0.39
N GLY A 730 22.87 -16.63 -1.17
CA GLY A 730 21.64 -16.70 -1.94
C GLY A 730 20.39 -16.73 -1.08
N GLY A 731 20.53 -16.95 0.23
CA GLY A 731 19.42 -17.18 1.15
C GLY A 731 18.89 -18.62 1.11
N GLY A 732 19.32 -19.45 0.17
CA GLY A 732 18.90 -20.84 0.00
C GLY A 732 19.05 -21.69 1.25
N LEU A 733 20.20 -21.69 1.94
CA LEU A 733 20.38 -22.56 3.12
C LEU A 733 19.56 -22.12 4.34
N GLY A 734 19.53 -20.83 4.65
CA GLY A 734 18.80 -20.33 5.82
C GLY A 734 17.29 -20.47 5.65
N ILE A 735 16.79 -20.18 4.45
CA ILE A 735 15.37 -20.28 4.11
C ILE A 735 14.91 -21.74 4.06
N PHE A 736 15.65 -22.62 3.37
CA PHE A 736 15.28 -24.05 3.27
C PHE A 736 15.49 -24.78 4.60
N GLY A 737 16.53 -24.45 5.36
CA GLY A 737 16.74 -24.99 6.70
C GLY A 737 15.61 -24.62 7.66
N ASP A 738 15.21 -23.34 7.68
CA ASP A 738 14.07 -22.87 8.47
C ASP A 738 12.74 -23.48 7.98
N PHE A 739 12.60 -23.75 6.69
CA PHE A 739 11.40 -24.36 6.11
C PHE A 739 11.26 -25.86 6.43
N LEU A 740 12.36 -26.63 6.35
CA LEU A 740 12.36 -28.09 6.51
C LEU A 740 12.49 -28.52 7.98
N PHE A 741 13.24 -27.78 8.79
CA PHE A 741 13.61 -28.15 10.16
C PHE A 741 13.14 -27.14 11.22
N GLY A 742 12.57 -26.01 10.79
CA GLY A 742 11.96 -25.05 11.71
C GLY A 742 10.64 -25.57 12.24
N GLU A 743 10.69 -26.35 13.31
CA GLU A 743 9.52 -26.80 14.06
C GLU A 743 8.53 -25.66 14.37
N ALA A 744 7.28 -26.05 14.59
CA ALA A 744 6.02 -25.29 14.68
C ALA A 744 5.97 -24.04 15.58
N ASN A 745 7.07 -23.57 16.17
CA ASN A 745 7.12 -22.48 17.14
C ASN A 745 7.50 -21.09 16.59
N ARG A 746 7.98 -20.95 15.34
CA ARG A 746 8.30 -19.62 14.79
C ARG A 746 7.12 -18.87 14.16
N PHE A 747 6.05 -19.59 13.79
CA PHE A 747 4.84 -19.01 13.18
C PHE A 747 3.69 -18.80 14.17
N GLY A 748 3.91 -19.04 15.47
CA GLY A 748 2.82 -19.21 16.44
C GLY A 748 2.94 -18.51 17.79
N ASN A 749 4.12 -18.27 18.36
CA ASN A 749 4.24 -17.68 19.70
C ASN A 749 5.46 -16.76 19.85
N GLY A 750 5.23 -15.55 20.39
CA GLY A 750 6.24 -14.67 21.01
C GLY A 750 7.27 -14.01 20.08
N PRO A 751 7.20 -12.68 19.83
CA PRO A 751 8.18 -11.97 19.01
C PRO A 751 9.61 -11.91 19.61
N ILE A 752 9.81 -12.34 20.87
CA ILE A 752 11.05 -12.11 21.62
C ILE A 752 12.08 -13.25 21.48
N THR A 753 11.68 -14.51 21.30
CA THR A 753 12.63 -15.65 21.28
C THR A 753 13.39 -15.80 19.96
N SER A 754 13.00 -15.08 18.90
CA SER A 754 13.61 -15.14 17.56
C SER A 754 14.54 -13.95 17.26
N LEU A 755 14.89 -13.15 18.28
CA LEU A 755 15.52 -11.81 18.17
C LEU A 755 17.02 -11.79 17.81
N ALA A 756 17.70 -12.93 17.71
CA ALA A 756 19.13 -13.02 17.39
C ALA A 756 19.46 -12.76 15.91
N GLY A 757 18.91 -11.68 15.34
CA GLY A 757 19.20 -11.21 13.98
C GLY A 757 20.22 -10.06 13.95
N PRO A 758 20.50 -9.48 12.76
CA PRO A 758 21.51 -8.43 12.52
C PRO A 758 21.35 -7.12 13.33
N VAL A 759 20.26 -6.97 14.07
CA VAL A 759 20.04 -5.88 15.04
C VAL A 759 20.96 -6.07 16.25
N ALA A 760 21.20 -7.31 16.68
CA ALA A 760 22.19 -7.62 17.71
C ALA A 760 23.60 -7.26 17.26
N GLY A 761 23.95 -7.48 15.98
CA GLY A 761 25.29 -7.16 15.46
C GLY A 761 25.66 -5.66 15.52
N ASN A 762 24.71 -4.74 15.30
CA ASN A 762 24.98 -3.31 15.46
C ASN A 762 25.16 -2.90 16.93
N LEU A 763 24.36 -3.48 17.82
CA LEU A 763 24.54 -3.29 19.25
C LEU A 763 25.87 -3.90 19.67
N ASP A 764 26.25 -5.05 19.13
CA ASP A 764 27.49 -5.76 19.44
C ASP A 764 28.73 -5.01 18.93
N ASP A 765 28.70 -4.37 17.75
CA ASP A 765 29.83 -3.55 17.26
C ASP A 765 30.00 -2.26 18.07
N ILE A 766 28.89 -1.60 18.44
CA ILE A 766 28.89 -0.41 19.32
C ILE A 766 29.29 -0.80 20.75
N VAL A 767 28.79 -1.92 21.26
CA VAL A 767 29.11 -2.48 22.58
C VAL A 767 30.54 -2.99 22.60
N THR A 768 31.07 -3.58 21.53
CA THR A 768 32.46 -4.03 21.41
C THR A 768 33.41 -2.83 21.36
N LEU A 769 33.08 -1.79 20.59
CA LEU A 769 33.85 -0.54 20.58
C LEU A 769 33.78 0.15 21.96
N TYR A 770 32.61 0.17 22.61
CA TYR A 770 32.43 0.70 23.96
C TYR A 770 33.18 -0.13 25.02
N GLN A 771 33.13 -1.46 24.96
CA GLN A 771 33.85 -2.36 25.86
C GLN A 771 35.36 -2.22 25.69
N LYS A 772 35.85 -2.11 24.44
CA LYS A 772 37.26 -1.78 24.17
C LYS A 772 37.60 -0.37 24.66
N SER A 773 36.69 0.61 24.53
CA SER A 773 36.90 1.98 25.01
C SER A 773 37.00 2.04 26.53
N VAL A 774 36.13 1.31 27.23
CA VAL A 774 36.11 1.17 28.70
C VAL A 774 37.33 0.39 29.21
N ARG A 775 37.85 -0.56 28.42
CA ARG A 775 39.10 -1.29 28.71
C ARG A 775 40.37 -0.54 28.29
N GLY A 776 40.25 0.61 27.62
CA GLY A 776 41.41 1.40 27.13
C GLY A 776 42.11 0.81 25.91
N ASP A 777 41.53 -0.19 25.24
CA ASP A 777 42.14 -0.99 24.17
C ASP A 777 41.78 -0.50 22.74
N VAL A 778 41.12 0.65 22.60
CA VAL A 778 40.73 1.16 21.26
C VAL A 778 41.93 1.70 20.52
N LYS A 779 42.34 0.98 19.48
CA LYS A 779 43.37 1.45 18.54
C LYS A 779 42.75 2.46 17.56
N ALA A 780 43.53 3.46 17.18
CA ALA A 780 43.10 4.50 16.24
C ALA A 780 42.59 3.90 14.90
N GLY A 781 43.22 2.83 14.42
CA GLY A 781 42.78 2.10 13.22
C GLY A 781 41.40 1.41 13.37
N ASP A 782 41.03 0.95 14.56
CA ASP A 782 39.72 0.33 14.83
C ASP A 782 38.61 1.40 14.80
N ALA A 783 38.86 2.56 15.42
CA ALA A 783 37.95 3.71 15.39
C ALA A 783 37.79 4.30 13.98
N PHE A 784 38.88 4.38 13.21
CA PHE A 784 38.85 4.81 11.81
C PHE A 784 38.01 3.87 10.95
N ARG A 785 38.24 2.56 11.07
CA ARG A 785 37.47 1.55 10.33
C ARG A 785 35.99 1.59 10.68
N PHE A 786 35.66 1.70 11.98
CA PHE A 786 34.28 1.87 12.42
C PHE A 786 33.63 3.11 11.79
N THR A 787 34.32 4.25 11.81
CA THR A 787 33.82 5.51 11.22
C THR A 787 33.59 5.35 9.72
N VAL A 788 34.56 4.79 8.99
CA VAL A 788 34.48 4.55 7.55
C VAL A 788 33.36 3.59 7.20
N ASP A 789 33.15 2.53 7.98
CA ASP A 789 32.10 1.53 7.74
C ASP A 789 30.70 2.03 8.10
N HIS A 790 30.58 3.06 8.95
CA HIS A 790 29.32 3.70 9.33
C HIS A 790 29.06 5.04 8.64
N THR A 791 29.93 5.47 7.72
CA THR A 791 29.72 6.68 6.93
C THR A 791 28.95 6.35 5.64
N PRO A 792 27.73 6.89 5.45
CA PRO A 792 26.97 6.73 4.22
C PRO A 792 27.77 7.12 2.96
N PHE A 793 27.39 6.56 1.80
CA PHE A 793 27.99 6.77 0.47
C PHE A 793 29.40 6.20 0.27
N ILE A 794 30.25 6.16 1.30
CA ILE A 794 31.57 5.52 1.20
C ILE A 794 31.43 4.02 0.91
N ASN A 795 30.36 3.40 1.41
CA ASN A 795 30.04 1.98 1.24
C ASN A 795 29.42 1.63 -0.12
N LEU A 796 29.20 2.59 -1.04
CA LEU A 796 28.72 2.29 -2.40
C LEU A 796 29.67 1.31 -3.09
N TYR A 797 29.12 0.29 -3.76
CA TYR A 797 29.90 -0.81 -4.32
C TYR A 797 30.97 -0.40 -5.33
N TRP A 798 30.81 0.75 -5.99
CA TRP A 798 31.79 1.33 -6.92
C TRP A 798 32.69 2.38 -6.26
N ALA A 799 32.21 3.07 -5.21
CA ALA A 799 32.98 4.11 -4.53
C ALA A 799 33.99 3.52 -3.54
N ARG A 800 33.57 2.52 -2.74
CA ARG A 800 34.43 1.89 -1.72
C ARG A 800 35.74 1.35 -2.31
N PRO A 801 35.73 0.61 -3.44
CA PRO A 801 36.97 0.11 -4.02
C PRO A 801 37.92 1.23 -4.45
N ILE A 802 37.39 2.27 -5.12
CA ILE A 802 38.17 3.44 -5.55
C ILE A 802 38.80 4.13 -4.32
N MET A 803 38.00 4.38 -3.29
CA MET A 803 38.46 5.03 -2.06
C MET A 803 39.48 4.19 -1.30
N ASN A 804 39.31 2.87 -1.26
CA ASN A 804 40.30 1.95 -0.68
C ASN A 804 41.64 2.09 -1.38
N TYR A 805 41.67 2.04 -2.72
CA TYR A 805 42.93 2.14 -3.48
C TYR A 805 43.59 3.52 -3.40
N LEU A 806 42.81 4.62 -3.41
CA LEU A 806 43.38 5.97 -3.45
C LEU A 806 43.75 6.54 -2.08
N ILE A 807 42.96 6.26 -1.03
CA ILE A 807 43.03 7.02 0.24
C ILE A 807 42.91 6.12 1.48
N LEU A 808 41.86 5.30 1.57
CA LEU A 808 41.50 4.63 2.83
C LEU A 808 42.51 3.58 3.25
N ASN A 809 43.10 2.82 2.31
CA ASN A 809 44.11 1.82 2.65
C ASN A 809 45.39 2.49 3.16
N GLN A 810 45.80 3.62 2.59
CA GLN A 810 46.98 4.38 3.03
C GLN A 810 46.77 4.97 4.43
N LEU A 811 45.58 5.54 4.71
CA LEU A 811 45.23 6.02 6.04
C LEU A 811 45.15 4.88 7.06
N GLN A 812 44.59 3.74 6.68
CA GLN A 812 44.52 2.59 7.58
C GLN A 812 45.91 2.04 7.91
N GLU A 813 46.80 1.97 6.92
CA GLU A 813 48.17 1.50 7.09
C GLU A 813 49.03 2.48 7.90
N SER A 814 48.84 3.79 7.72
CA SER A 814 49.55 4.81 8.53
C SER A 814 49.08 4.81 9.99
N MET A 815 47.79 4.59 10.23
CA MET A 815 47.22 4.49 11.59
C MET A 815 47.48 3.13 12.26
N SER A 816 47.69 2.08 11.47
CA SER A 816 47.99 0.73 11.95
C SER A 816 48.94 -0.01 10.99
N PRO A 817 50.26 0.16 11.16
CA PRO A 817 51.24 -0.51 10.30
C PRO A 817 51.08 -2.04 10.28
N GLY A 818 51.25 -2.62 9.09
CA GLY A 818 51.05 -4.03 8.78
C GLY A 818 49.57 -4.46 8.66
N SER A 819 48.62 -3.53 8.69
CA SER A 819 47.19 -3.84 8.62
C SER A 819 46.79 -4.44 7.27
N LEU A 820 47.34 -3.91 6.17
CA LEU A 820 47.06 -4.38 4.81
C LEU A 820 47.63 -5.78 4.60
N HIS A 821 48.85 -6.04 5.08
CA HIS A 821 49.44 -7.38 4.99
C HIS A 821 48.63 -8.42 5.79
N ARG A 822 48.20 -8.07 7.03
CA ARG A 822 47.30 -8.92 7.82
C ARG A 822 45.97 -9.16 7.11
N TYR A 823 45.42 -8.14 6.44
CA TYR A 823 44.20 -8.26 5.66
C TYR A 823 44.38 -9.21 4.47
N GLU A 824 45.46 -9.06 3.70
CA GLU A 824 45.77 -9.94 2.57
C GLU A 824 45.96 -11.40 3.00
N GLN A 825 46.74 -11.63 4.07
CA GLN A 825 46.93 -12.97 4.63
C GLN A 825 45.61 -13.59 5.12
N ASN A 826 44.77 -12.81 5.81
CA ASN A 826 43.47 -13.30 6.28
C ASN A 826 42.53 -13.66 5.14
N VAL A 827 42.55 -12.93 4.03
CA VAL A 827 41.76 -13.27 2.84
C VAL A 827 42.26 -14.59 2.25
N ARG A 828 43.57 -14.73 2.01
CA ARG A 828 44.15 -15.99 1.48
C ARG A 828 43.85 -17.18 2.38
N LYS A 829 43.97 -17.02 3.70
CA LYS A 829 43.76 -18.09 4.69
C LYS A 829 42.30 -18.49 4.87
N ASN A 830 41.38 -17.52 4.98
CA ASN A 830 39.99 -17.78 5.35
C ASN A 830 39.06 -17.91 4.16
N GLN A 831 39.40 -17.29 3.03
CA GLN A 831 38.54 -17.20 1.85
C GLN A 831 39.05 -17.99 0.65
N GLU A 832 40.29 -18.51 0.71
CA GLU A 832 40.93 -19.33 -0.35
C GLU A 832 40.91 -18.63 -1.73
N ASN A 833 40.96 -17.30 -1.72
CA ASN A 833 41.13 -16.46 -2.90
C ASN A 833 42.23 -15.40 -2.66
N ASP A 834 42.61 -14.69 -3.72
CA ASP A 834 43.68 -13.70 -3.71
C ASP A 834 43.17 -12.34 -4.20
N PHE A 835 44.08 -11.40 -4.47
CA PHE A 835 43.76 -10.08 -5.00
C PHE A 835 44.12 -9.98 -6.48
N LEU A 836 43.24 -9.34 -7.25
CA LEU A 836 43.53 -8.90 -8.63
C LEU A 836 44.67 -7.88 -8.62
N ILE A 837 44.63 -6.95 -7.66
CA ILE A 837 45.73 -6.05 -7.35
C ILE A 837 45.84 -5.94 -5.82
N PRO A 838 46.91 -6.47 -5.19
CA PRO A 838 47.11 -6.42 -3.75
C PRO A 838 47.03 -4.98 -3.19
N PRO A 839 46.25 -4.74 -2.13
CA PRO A 839 46.16 -3.44 -1.46
C PRO A 839 47.52 -2.82 -1.09
N SER A 840 48.50 -3.65 -0.73
CA SER A 840 49.86 -3.23 -0.38
C SER A 840 50.68 -2.66 -1.54
N GLN A 841 50.33 -2.97 -2.81
CA GLN A 841 51.11 -2.52 -3.98
C GLN A 841 50.97 -1.02 -4.29
N PHE A 842 49.94 -0.33 -3.79
CA PHE A 842 49.70 1.11 -4.03
C PHE A 842 50.27 2.03 -2.95
N MET A 843 51.17 1.52 -2.11
CA MET A 843 51.91 2.34 -1.15
C MET A 843 52.88 3.24 -1.93
N LEU A 844 52.58 4.54 -2.01
CA LEU A 844 53.53 5.55 -2.48
C LEU A 844 54.65 5.63 -1.44
N GLY A 845 55.74 4.89 -1.67
CA GLY A 845 56.93 4.89 -0.83
C GLY A 845 57.50 3.50 -0.57
N HIS A 846 58.27 3.02 -1.54
CA HIS A 846 59.51 2.30 -1.25
C HIS A 846 60.68 3.15 -1.75
#